data_AF-A0A957LWH7-F1
#
_entry.id   AF-A0A957LWH7-F1
#
_cell.length_a   1.000
_cell.length_b   1.000
_cell.length_c   1.000
_cell.angle_alpha   90.00
_cell.angle_beta   90.00
_cell.angle_gamma   90.00
#
_symmetry.space_group_name_H-M   'P 1'
#
loop_
_entity.id
_entity.type
_entity.pdbx_description
1 polymer ?
#
loop_
_entity_poly.entity_id
_entity_poly.type
_entity_poly.pdbx_seq_one_letter_code
_entity_poly.pdbx_strand_id
1 'polypeptide(L)'
;MRARSSDRLEWLLLTAILLLAAGLRLGGIDHASLWSDEGNTWALVQRSFGEIARDAAADIHPPGYYWLLKLWSLLFGTGAAALRSFSAAAGVALVFVTYRLGSLLPNPRRASDGLAWTGLLAAFLAALNPFQIFYSQEARMYALLALESALLFWALFALLDAPDRRQGRLIGPGIAFALAGAAGLWTHYSFPVVLVAAGVTFLVDWFGRGRSGEARRQELLRFALLSALIVASFLPWLPIAVTRIRHWPQGGEAVAWRDGMELTMQTLLFGPLRDLPTPLWPWLTAAALLPLLGIASLRRDRHVVGLAVWLLAPIALMAGLGLFSDAFLKFLLIASAPWCLLVAAAAGLMRLHWLWRGGVALFALAIALLTLPDYYQSATARDNYAGVARLIAVQGDPAQDVVVLDAPGQQEVWDYYDPGLPVLALPAARPADRAATEAALAAGTDGARTVYALFWATDEADPQHIVEEWLDQHAFKGVESWQGNLRFVAYTLPQGDPICTRLEPAAAFGEVIALDEWCVAQASQPADGRALPITLHWRALDATNTRYKISVQLLDGARQVVAQHDGEPAGGSRPTDGWTPDQAITDNHGLALPPGTPPGDYRLAVAVYDPASGDRLVTSAGDLAELGDVAVVSPAEPPSPALLSMEERVNRPLGPVTLLGYDQHKLGYAHAPGTPLAPGDAVEFLFYWQAPDPLPADWPPAQTFTLALGGEQLIAPLAGSALPTVDWQPGELVRVTVRLPFDGADRRALLSVGADQIRLKRLPVE
;
A
#
# COMPACT_ATOMS: atom_id res chain seq x y z
N MET A 1 51.60 14.71 8.09
CA MET A 1 50.91 14.15 6.90
C MET A 1 49.84 13.11 7.26
N ARG A 2 50.07 12.12 8.13
CA ARG A 2 49.08 11.06 8.48
C ARG A 2 47.72 11.53 9.03
N ALA A 3 47.68 12.58 9.88
CA ALA A 3 46.41 13.09 10.42
C ALA A 3 45.51 13.75 9.35
N ARG A 4 46.10 14.43 8.35
CA ARG A 4 45.33 15.04 7.26
C ARG A 4 44.76 14.01 6.28
N SER A 5 45.36 12.81 6.18
CA SER A 5 44.85 11.74 5.31
C SER A 5 43.72 10.94 5.97
N SER A 6 43.76 10.72 7.28
CA SER A 6 42.66 10.05 8.02
C SER A 6 41.39 10.90 8.02
N ASP A 7 41.52 12.22 8.23
CA ASP A 7 40.36 13.12 8.20
C ASP A 7 39.71 13.13 6.80
N ARG A 8 40.51 13.14 5.73
CA ARG A 8 39.99 13.05 4.36
C ARG A 8 39.25 11.74 4.10
N LEU A 9 39.77 10.62 4.60
CA LEU A 9 39.13 9.32 4.45
C LEU A 9 37.82 9.23 5.24
N GLU A 10 37.78 9.75 6.47
CA GLU A 10 36.56 9.83 7.28
C GLU A 10 35.45 10.58 6.55
N TRP A 11 35.78 11.78 6.04
CA TRP A 11 34.83 12.58 5.27
C TRP A 11 34.41 11.91 3.97
N LEU A 12 35.33 11.24 3.26
CA LEU A 12 35.00 10.49 2.05
C LEU A 12 34.03 9.34 2.33
N LEU A 13 34.26 8.56 3.39
CA LEU A 13 33.36 7.49 3.82
C LEU A 13 32.00 8.03 4.23
N LEU A 14 31.98 9.12 5.02
CA LEU A 14 30.73 9.76 5.41
C LEU A 14 29.96 10.30 4.19
N THR A 15 30.64 10.96 3.25
CA THR A 15 30.02 11.42 2.01
C THR A 15 29.45 10.26 1.21
N ALA A 16 30.16 9.14 1.11
CA ALA A 16 29.62 7.93 0.45
C ALA A 16 28.36 7.40 1.15
N ILE A 17 28.34 7.36 2.48
CA ILE A 17 27.17 6.96 3.27
C ILE A 17 26.00 7.94 3.06
N LEU A 18 26.26 9.25 3.01
CA LEU A 18 25.21 10.25 2.79
C LEU A 18 24.67 10.21 1.35
N LEU A 19 25.51 9.95 0.35
CA LEU A 19 25.07 9.74 -1.03
C LEU A 19 24.24 8.47 -1.16
N LEU A 20 24.62 7.38 -0.48
CA LEU A 20 23.81 6.16 -0.39
C LEU A 20 22.46 6.45 0.27
N ALA A 21 22.45 7.15 1.41
CA ALA A 21 21.24 7.53 2.13
C ALA A 21 20.31 8.40 1.26
N ALA A 22 20.87 9.36 0.51
CA ALA A 22 20.13 10.20 -0.41
C ALA A 22 19.58 9.40 -1.60
N GLY A 23 20.38 8.52 -2.19
CA GLY A 23 19.95 7.65 -3.29
C GLY A 23 18.78 6.76 -2.90
N LEU A 24 18.82 6.14 -1.71
CA LEU A 24 17.72 5.33 -1.20
C LEU A 24 16.48 6.18 -0.86
N ARG A 25 16.65 7.38 -0.28
CA ARG A 25 15.49 8.20 0.11
C ARG A 25 14.86 8.97 -1.06
N LEU A 26 15.60 9.26 -2.13
CA LEU A 26 15.10 9.98 -3.30
C LEU A 26 14.75 9.05 -4.47
N GLY A 27 15.31 7.84 -4.52
CA GLY A 27 15.00 6.85 -5.56
C GLY A 27 13.53 6.42 -5.49
N GLY A 28 12.83 6.49 -6.62
CA GLY A 28 11.40 6.10 -6.70
C GLY A 28 10.47 6.89 -5.79
N ILE A 29 10.85 8.12 -5.38
CA ILE A 29 10.11 8.91 -4.39
C ILE A 29 8.66 9.23 -4.79
N ASP A 30 8.33 9.17 -6.07
CA ASP A 30 6.99 9.38 -6.65
C ASP A 30 6.40 8.11 -7.29
N HIS A 31 7.05 6.95 -7.13
CA HIS A 31 6.57 5.69 -7.71
C HIS A 31 5.22 5.25 -7.12
N ALA A 32 5.09 5.36 -5.79
CA ALA A 32 3.84 5.09 -5.09
C ALA A 32 2.94 6.34 -5.07
N SER A 33 1.62 6.13 -5.21
CA SER A 33 0.61 7.18 -5.06
C SER A 33 0.70 7.88 -3.71
N LEU A 34 0.22 9.12 -3.62
CA LEU A 34 -0.15 9.72 -2.35
C LEU A 34 -1.29 8.87 -1.75
N TRP A 35 -1.18 8.55 -0.47
CA TRP A 35 -2.26 7.94 0.30
C TRP A 35 -2.98 9.02 1.11
N SER A 36 -4.07 8.65 1.78
CA SER A 36 -5.03 9.57 2.42
C SER A 36 -4.35 10.68 3.26
N ASP A 37 -3.44 10.30 4.17
CA ASP A 37 -2.71 11.22 5.06
C ASP A 37 -1.79 12.22 4.31
N GLU A 38 -1.22 11.80 3.18
CA GLU A 38 -0.41 12.68 2.33
C GLU A 38 -1.27 13.59 1.45
N GLY A 39 -2.44 13.13 1.01
CA GLY A 39 -3.43 13.97 0.31
C GLY A 39 -3.93 15.11 1.19
N ASN A 40 -4.25 14.83 2.46
CA ASN A 40 -4.55 15.88 3.45
C ASN A 40 -3.38 16.86 3.61
N THR A 41 -2.15 16.33 3.67
CA THR A 41 -0.97 17.19 3.73
C THR A 41 -0.86 18.11 2.49
N TRP A 42 -1.12 17.59 1.30
CA TRP A 42 -1.17 18.37 0.06
C TRP A 42 -2.27 19.44 0.10
N ALA A 43 -3.48 19.10 0.56
CA ALA A 43 -4.58 20.05 0.70
C ALA A 43 -4.23 21.18 1.69
N LEU A 44 -3.65 20.85 2.84
CA LEU A 44 -3.23 21.83 3.85
C LEU A 44 -2.21 22.83 3.32
N VAL A 45 -1.15 22.40 2.62
CA VAL A 45 -0.07 23.31 2.19
C VAL A 45 -0.54 24.35 1.16
N GLN A 46 -1.67 24.09 0.48
CA GLN A 46 -2.31 25.05 -0.42
C GLN A 46 -3.01 26.20 0.32
N ARG A 47 -3.46 25.97 1.57
CA ARG A 47 -4.13 26.97 2.40
C ARG A 47 -3.16 28.01 2.96
N SER A 48 -3.64 29.17 3.40
CA SER A 48 -2.80 30.18 4.06
C SER A 48 -2.19 29.67 5.38
N PHE A 49 -1.12 30.30 5.87
CA PHE A 49 -0.50 29.89 7.16
C PHE A 49 -1.49 29.89 8.34
N GLY A 50 -2.45 30.83 8.34
CA GLY A 50 -3.49 30.92 9.36
C GLY A 50 -4.56 29.84 9.24
N GLU A 51 -4.93 29.46 8.01
CA GLU A 51 -5.82 28.32 7.75
C GLU A 51 -5.15 27.00 8.15
N ILE A 52 -3.88 26.79 7.77
CA ILE A 52 -3.11 25.63 8.24
C ILE A 52 -3.13 25.53 9.76
N ALA A 53 -2.93 26.65 10.47
CA ALA A 53 -2.99 26.67 11.92
C ALA A 53 -4.39 26.32 12.44
N ARG A 54 -5.44 26.86 11.83
CA ARG A 54 -6.83 26.59 12.24
C ARG A 54 -7.19 25.12 12.05
N ASP A 55 -6.79 24.54 10.92
CA ASP A 55 -7.16 23.19 10.54
C ASP A 55 -6.30 22.17 11.30
N ALA A 56 -5.01 22.45 11.51
CA ALA A 56 -4.16 21.69 12.43
C ALA A 56 -4.68 21.76 13.89
N ALA A 57 -5.31 22.87 14.30
CA ALA A 57 -5.97 22.95 15.60
C ALA A 57 -7.23 22.07 15.68
N ALA A 58 -7.82 21.72 14.53
CA ALA A 58 -8.91 20.75 14.40
C ALA A 58 -8.42 19.29 14.36
N ASP A 59 -7.15 19.09 13.99
CA ASP A 59 -6.51 17.81 13.73
C ASP A 59 -5.65 17.28 14.91
N ILE A 60 -5.01 16.12 14.71
CA ILE A 60 -4.20 15.38 15.67
C ILE A 60 -2.72 15.79 15.70
N HIS A 61 -2.29 16.83 14.97
CA HIS A 61 -0.90 17.30 14.95
C HIS A 61 -0.78 18.84 15.02
N PRO A 62 0.28 19.39 15.66
CA PRO A 62 0.55 20.82 15.60
C PRO A 62 1.02 21.28 14.20
N PRO A 63 0.95 22.60 13.89
CA PRO A 63 1.09 23.10 12.52
C PRO A 63 2.54 23.23 12.00
N GLY A 64 3.55 23.01 12.85
CA GLY A 64 4.94 23.35 12.55
C GLY A 64 5.48 22.65 11.31
N TYR A 65 5.21 21.35 11.18
CA TYR A 65 5.60 20.58 9.99
C TYR A 65 4.97 21.15 8.71
N TYR A 66 3.66 21.42 8.72
CA TYR A 66 2.92 21.90 7.56
C TYR A 66 3.37 23.30 7.13
N TRP A 67 3.72 24.18 8.08
CA TRP A 67 4.30 25.49 7.77
C TRP A 67 5.66 25.39 7.10
N LEU A 68 6.54 24.51 7.59
CA LEU A 68 7.84 24.27 6.96
C LEU A 68 7.68 23.64 5.58
N LEU A 69 6.77 22.68 5.43
CA LEU A 69 6.48 22.05 4.16
C LEU A 69 5.88 23.04 3.16
N LYS A 70 5.02 23.97 3.59
CA LYS A 70 4.53 25.07 2.75
C LYS A 70 5.67 25.95 2.25
N LEU A 71 6.60 26.34 3.11
CA LEU A 71 7.77 27.10 2.67
C LEU A 71 8.63 26.32 1.68
N TRP A 72 8.76 25.01 1.89
CA TRP A 72 9.46 24.12 0.96
C TRP A 72 8.74 24.00 -0.39
N SER A 73 7.40 23.88 -0.39
CA SER A 73 6.61 23.75 -1.61
C SER A 73 6.62 25.02 -2.47
N LEU A 74 6.84 26.19 -1.87
CA LEU A 74 7.07 27.44 -2.62
C LEU A 74 8.37 27.40 -3.46
N LEU A 75 9.33 26.57 -3.09
CA LEU A 75 10.62 26.45 -3.78
C LEU A 75 10.66 25.26 -4.75
N PHE A 76 10.07 24.13 -4.37
CA PHE A 76 10.17 22.86 -5.10
C PHE A 76 8.87 22.42 -5.78
N GLY A 77 7.75 23.10 -5.52
CA GLY A 77 6.41 22.76 -6.03
C GLY A 77 5.58 21.90 -5.07
N THR A 78 4.36 21.58 -5.49
CA THR A 78 3.36 20.84 -4.71
C THR A 78 3.14 19.40 -5.19
N GLY A 79 3.93 18.92 -6.15
CA GLY A 79 3.87 17.54 -6.60
C GLY A 79 4.36 16.55 -5.53
N ALA A 80 3.97 15.27 -5.64
CA ALA A 80 4.32 14.22 -4.67
C ALA A 80 5.83 14.15 -4.38
N ALA A 81 6.67 14.14 -5.42
CA ALA A 81 8.13 14.16 -5.29
C ALA A 81 8.63 15.39 -4.50
N ALA A 82 8.08 16.58 -4.78
CA ALA A 82 8.49 17.82 -4.14
C ALA A 82 8.14 17.82 -2.65
N LEU A 83 6.93 17.39 -2.28
CA LEU A 83 6.50 17.31 -0.88
C LEU A 83 7.31 16.27 -0.10
N ARG A 84 7.47 15.06 -0.65
CA ARG A 84 8.26 13.99 -0.02
C ARG A 84 9.75 14.33 0.09
N SER A 85 10.29 15.14 -0.83
CA SER A 85 11.71 15.53 -0.80
C SER A 85 12.10 16.29 0.48
N PHE A 86 11.16 16.98 1.13
CA PHE A 86 11.39 17.62 2.44
C PHE A 86 11.71 16.58 3.53
N SER A 87 10.88 15.54 3.63
CA SER A 87 11.10 14.42 4.56
C SER A 87 12.33 13.61 4.19
N ALA A 88 12.62 13.45 2.90
CA ALA A 88 13.84 12.79 2.44
C ALA A 88 15.09 13.57 2.88
N ALA A 89 15.07 14.90 2.75
CA ALA A 89 16.14 15.77 3.23
C ALA A 89 16.31 15.67 4.76
N ALA A 90 15.20 15.65 5.51
CA ALA A 90 15.24 15.42 6.97
C ALA A 90 15.84 14.05 7.31
N GLY A 91 15.50 13.00 6.56
CA GLY A 91 16.06 11.67 6.70
C GLY A 91 17.56 11.58 6.42
N VAL A 92 18.06 12.26 5.39
CA VAL A 92 19.51 12.35 5.11
C VAL A 92 20.22 13.14 6.21
N ALA A 93 19.63 14.24 6.67
CA ALA A 93 20.15 15.01 7.79
C ALA A 93 20.19 14.18 9.09
N LEU A 94 19.19 13.33 9.34
CA LEU A 94 19.17 12.41 10.48
C LEU A 94 20.37 11.45 10.44
N VAL A 95 20.71 10.88 9.29
CA VAL A 95 21.91 10.03 9.11
C VAL A 95 23.19 10.79 9.50
N PHE A 96 23.31 12.06 9.08
CA PHE A 96 24.44 12.90 9.48
C PHE A 96 24.46 13.20 10.98
N VAL A 97 23.32 13.50 11.60
CA VAL A 97 23.28 13.76 13.05
C VAL A 97 23.59 12.49 13.84
N THR A 98 23.15 11.33 13.38
CA THR A 98 23.52 10.02 13.95
C THR A 98 25.03 9.78 13.85
N TYR A 99 25.67 10.12 12.72
CA TYR A 99 27.14 10.13 12.63
C TYR A 99 27.77 11.03 13.71
N ARG A 100 27.28 12.27 13.83
CA ARG A 100 27.82 13.25 14.79
C ARG A 100 27.67 12.77 16.24
N LEU A 101 26.53 12.19 16.61
CA LEU A 101 26.32 11.57 17.91
C LEU A 101 27.29 10.41 18.15
N GLY A 102 27.45 9.50 17.20
CA GLY A 102 28.37 8.36 17.32
C GLY A 102 29.85 8.77 17.36
N SER A 103 30.19 9.95 16.85
CA SER A 103 31.53 10.52 16.95
C SER A 103 31.89 11.05 18.35
N LEU A 104 30.88 11.25 19.22
CA LEU A 104 31.04 11.59 20.64
C LEU A 104 31.29 10.35 21.51
N LEU A 105 30.89 9.17 21.04
CA LEU A 105 31.02 7.91 21.78
C LEU A 105 32.46 7.36 21.75
N PRO A 106 32.82 6.41 22.65
CA PRO A 106 34.12 5.77 22.65
C PRO A 106 34.45 5.12 21.30
N ASN A 107 35.65 5.40 20.80
CA ASN A 107 36.17 4.86 19.54
C ASN A 107 37.55 4.21 19.79
N PRO A 108 37.62 2.90 20.09
CA PRO A 108 38.84 2.22 20.56
C PRO A 108 40.07 2.34 19.66
N ARG A 109 39.89 2.62 18.37
CA ARG A 109 40.98 2.80 17.38
C ARG A 109 41.17 4.23 16.88
N ARG A 110 40.41 5.21 17.34
CA ARG A 110 40.53 6.59 16.83
C ARG A 110 41.94 7.15 17.03
N ALA A 111 42.63 6.75 18.10
CA ALA A 111 44.02 7.12 18.34
C ALA A 111 45.03 6.50 17.33
N SER A 112 44.70 5.39 16.67
CA SER A 112 45.59 4.67 15.76
C SER A 112 45.27 4.90 14.29
N ASP A 113 43.99 4.93 13.88
CA ASP A 113 43.56 5.12 12.49
C ASP A 113 42.93 6.49 12.19
N GLY A 114 42.62 7.27 13.23
CA GLY A 114 42.02 8.60 13.12
C GLY A 114 40.52 8.60 12.85
N LEU A 115 39.85 7.44 12.77
CA LEU A 115 38.48 7.31 12.27
C LEU A 115 37.44 7.16 13.40
N ALA A 116 36.33 7.88 13.29
CA ALA A 116 35.15 7.77 14.16
C ALA A 116 34.24 6.58 13.76
N TRP A 117 34.78 5.37 13.80
CA TRP A 117 34.10 4.15 13.35
C TRP A 117 32.73 3.88 13.98
N THR A 118 32.53 4.22 15.26
CA THR A 118 31.21 4.08 15.90
C THR A 118 30.19 4.99 15.22
N GLY A 119 30.58 6.22 14.87
CA GLY A 119 29.75 7.15 14.09
C GLY A 119 29.52 6.70 12.65
N LEU A 120 30.58 6.27 11.95
CA LEU A 120 30.46 5.78 10.57
C LEU A 120 29.54 4.56 10.47
N LEU A 121 29.67 3.58 11.40
CA LEU A 121 28.81 2.40 11.41
C LEU A 121 27.37 2.77 11.79
N ALA A 122 27.15 3.64 12.78
CA ALA A 122 25.79 4.08 13.14
C ALA A 122 25.10 4.81 11.99
N ALA A 123 25.83 5.64 11.24
CA ALA A 123 25.32 6.32 10.05
C ALA A 123 25.06 5.34 8.90
N PHE A 124 25.90 4.34 8.69
CA PHE A 124 25.66 3.30 7.70
C PHE A 124 24.40 2.47 8.03
N LEU A 125 24.21 2.11 9.30
CA LEU A 125 22.98 1.45 9.78
C LEU A 125 21.75 2.33 9.53
N ALA A 126 21.80 3.61 9.88
CA ALA A 126 20.71 4.56 9.66
C ALA A 126 20.43 4.80 8.15
N ALA A 127 21.48 4.82 7.31
CA ALA A 127 21.34 4.97 5.87
C ALA A 127 20.55 3.83 5.24
N LEU A 128 20.79 2.59 5.71
CA LEU A 128 20.19 1.35 5.21
C LEU A 128 18.91 0.92 5.93
N ASN A 129 18.56 1.55 7.06
CA ASN A 129 17.43 1.13 7.89
C ASN A 129 16.08 1.33 7.16
N PRO A 130 15.34 0.26 6.81
CA PRO A 130 14.07 0.35 6.09
C PRO A 130 13.02 1.23 6.78
N PHE A 131 12.94 1.19 8.12
CA PHE A 131 12.02 2.05 8.87
C PHE A 131 12.29 3.54 8.66
N GLN A 132 13.55 3.96 8.68
CA GLN A 132 13.93 5.35 8.37
C GLN A 132 13.71 5.69 6.90
N ILE A 133 13.99 4.77 5.98
CA ILE A 133 13.80 4.99 4.53
C ILE A 133 12.33 5.20 4.21
N PHE A 134 11.44 4.32 4.70
CA PHE A 134 10.00 4.37 4.47
C PHE A 134 9.42 5.73 4.84
N TYR A 135 9.67 6.19 6.07
CA TYR A 135 9.15 7.47 6.57
C TYR A 135 9.91 8.70 6.07
N SER A 136 11.05 8.51 5.42
CA SER A 136 11.72 9.57 4.65
C SER A 136 11.05 9.80 3.29
N GLN A 137 10.28 8.84 2.78
CA GLN A 137 9.53 8.92 1.52
C GLN A 137 8.03 9.17 1.73
N GLU A 138 7.67 9.77 2.86
CA GLU A 138 6.31 10.27 3.09
C GLU A 138 6.37 11.78 3.30
N ALA A 139 5.42 12.51 2.71
CA ALA A 139 5.14 13.90 2.99
C ALA A 139 4.49 14.04 4.37
N ARG A 140 5.07 13.42 5.40
CA ARG A 140 4.64 13.42 6.80
C ARG A 140 5.81 13.76 7.72
N MET A 141 5.48 14.16 8.95
CA MET A 141 6.39 14.76 9.92
C MET A 141 7.39 13.81 10.57
N TYR A 142 7.29 12.50 10.37
CA TYR A 142 7.99 11.51 11.19
C TYR A 142 9.52 11.60 11.03
N ALA A 143 10.03 11.74 9.80
CA ALA A 143 11.46 11.90 9.55
C ALA A 143 12.02 13.19 10.19
N LEU A 144 11.26 14.29 10.12
CA LEU A 144 11.61 15.55 10.78
C LEU A 144 11.61 15.38 12.31
N LEU A 145 10.61 14.71 12.86
CA LEU A 145 10.51 14.44 14.30
C LEU A 145 11.71 13.65 14.84
N ALA A 146 12.15 12.62 14.10
CA ALA A 146 13.33 11.85 14.44
C ALA A 146 14.62 12.68 14.34
N LEU A 147 14.74 13.55 13.34
CA LEU A 147 15.85 14.50 13.21
C LEU A 147 15.90 15.48 14.39
N GLU A 148 14.77 16.09 14.75
CA GLU A 148 14.65 17.03 15.88
C GLU A 148 15.00 16.35 17.21
N SER A 149 14.56 15.09 17.38
CA SER A 149 14.92 14.26 18.52
C SER A 149 16.43 14.01 18.61
N ALA A 150 17.07 13.65 17.48
CA ALA A 150 18.51 13.45 17.42
C ALA A 150 19.31 14.74 17.63
N LEU A 151 18.83 15.88 17.11
CA LEU A 151 19.44 17.20 17.32
C LEU A 151 19.35 17.63 18.78
N LEU A 152 18.21 17.37 19.45
CA LEU A 152 18.05 17.62 20.88
C LEU A 152 19.07 16.84 21.71
N PHE A 153 19.22 15.54 21.45
CA PHE A 153 20.19 14.70 22.16
C PHE A 153 21.64 15.05 21.82
N TRP A 154 21.92 15.43 20.57
CA TRP A 154 23.24 15.93 20.19
C TRP A 154 23.60 17.21 20.95
N ALA A 155 22.68 18.17 21.02
CA ALA A 155 22.86 19.40 21.76
C ALA A 155 22.98 19.15 23.26
N LEU A 156 22.18 18.24 23.82
CA LEU A 156 22.28 17.82 25.21
C LEU A 156 23.66 17.22 25.51
N PHE A 157 24.13 16.25 24.73
CA PHE A 157 25.44 15.64 24.96
C PHE A 157 26.57 16.67 24.84
N ALA A 158 26.49 17.59 23.88
CA ALA A 158 27.44 18.70 23.79
C ALA A 158 27.41 19.64 25.02
N LEU A 159 26.24 19.89 25.61
CA LEU A 159 26.11 20.64 26.86
C LEU A 159 26.70 19.86 28.06
N LEU A 160 26.48 18.55 28.10
CA LEU A 160 27.01 17.68 29.16
C LEU A 160 28.54 17.59 29.08
N ASP A 161 29.10 17.52 27.87
CA ASP A 161 30.54 17.37 27.61
C ASP A 161 31.36 18.65 27.76
N ALA A 162 30.73 19.82 27.76
CA ALA A 162 31.45 21.07 27.93
C ALA A 162 32.09 21.18 29.35
N PRO A 163 33.44 21.22 29.44
CA PRO A 163 34.13 21.47 30.72
C PRO A 163 34.05 22.96 31.08
N ASP A 164 34.19 23.29 32.37
CA ASP A 164 34.05 24.61 33.07
C ASP A 164 34.78 25.85 32.44
N ARG A 165 34.64 26.14 31.14
CA ARG A 165 35.29 27.27 30.47
C ARG A 165 34.32 28.15 29.71
N ARG A 166 34.37 29.46 30.05
CA ARG A 166 33.76 30.65 29.41
C ARG A 166 32.38 30.43 28.76
N GLN A 167 31.34 31.02 29.36
CA GLN A 167 29.94 31.07 28.92
C GLN A 167 29.73 31.16 27.39
N GLY A 168 30.58 31.86 26.64
CA GLY A 168 30.48 32.02 25.19
C GLY A 168 30.52 30.73 24.35
N ARG A 169 31.12 29.62 24.83
CA ARG A 169 31.14 28.33 24.09
C ARG A 169 29.90 27.46 24.30
N LEU A 170 29.08 27.76 25.30
CA LEU A 170 27.85 27.02 25.63
C LEU A 170 26.60 27.59 24.93
N ILE A 171 26.70 28.81 24.39
CA ILE A 171 25.58 29.49 23.72
C ILE A 171 25.10 28.68 22.52
N GLY A 172 26.01 28.17 21.69
CA GLY A 172 25.66 27.37 20.51
C GLY A 172 24.84 26.11 20.83
N PRO A 173 25.37 25.18 21.65
CA PRO A 173 24.63 23.99 22.06
C PRO A 173 23.34 24.30 22.85
N GLY A 174 23.33 25.35 23.68
CA GLY A 174 22.12 25.77 24.39
C GLY A 174 21.02 26.26 23.46
N ILE A 175 21.37 27.09 22.47
CA ILE A 175 20.43 27.53 21.43
C ILE A 175 19.94 26.33 20.62
N ALA A 176 20.83 25.43 20.19
CA ALA A 176 20.44 24.24 19.45
C ALA A 176 19.48 23.35 20.26
N PHE A 177 19.71 23.18 21.57
CA PHE A 177 18.81 22.44 22.46
C PHE A 177 17.43 23.09 22.54
N ALA A 178 17.38 24.42 22.75
CA ALA A 178 16.11 25.15 22.81
C ALA A 178 15.35 25.13 21.47
N LEU A 179 16.04 25.32 20.35
CA LEU A 179 15.43 25.30 19.02
C LEU A 179 14.93 23.91 18.63
N ALA A 180 15.72 22.86 18.83
CA ALA A 180 15.28 21.48 18.55
C ALA A 180 14.11 21.08 19.46
N GLY A 181 14.15 21.49 20.72
CA GLY A 181 13.07 21.26 21.68
C GLY A 181 11.77 21.96 21.29
N ALA A 182 11.85 23.24 20.91
CA ALA A 182 10.71 24.01 20.45
C ALA A 182 10.15 23.47 19.14
N ALA A 183 11.02 23.22 18.14
CA ALA A 183 10.63 22.68 16.84
C ALA A 183 9.88 21.34 17.00
N GLY A 184 10.41 20.41 17.79
CA GLY A 184 9.76 19.13 18.06
C GLY A 184 8.37 19.23 18.68
N LEU A 185 8.14 20.18 19.61
CA LEU A 185 6.80 20.43 20.16
C LEU A 185 5.81 20.94 19.10
N TRP A 186 6.28 21.78 18.18
CA TRP A 186 5.49 22.28 17.06
C TRP A 186 5.33 21.26 15.93
N THR A 187 6.13 20.19 15.91
CA THR A 187 6.06 19.09 14.93
C THR A 187 5.08 17.99 15.34
N HIS A 188 5.10 17.54 16.60
CA HIS A 188 4.27 16.40 17.01
C HIS A 188 3.96 16.32 18.52
N TYR A 189 2.75 15.89 18.88
CA TYR A 189 2.30 15.77 20.28
C TYR A 189 2.98 14.66 21.08
N SER A 190 3.70 13.75 20.44
CA SER A 190 4.53 12.73 21.13
C SER A 190 5.89 13.26 21.57
N PHE A 191 6.37 14.39 21.02
CA PHE A 191 7.70 14.92 21.33
C PHE A 191 7.98 15.22 22.83
N PRO A 192 6.99 15.53 23.69
CA PRO A 192 7.21 15.62 25.13
C PRO A 192 7.90 14.40 25.74
N VAL A 193 7.73 13.19 25.19
CA VAL A 193 8.44 11.99 25.67
C VAL A 193 9.96 12.12 25.51
N VAL A 194 10.41 12.78 24.45
CA VAL A 194 11.82 13.06 24.16
C VAL A 194 12.37 14.11 25.13
N LEU A 195 11.57 15.15 25.44
CA LEU A 195 11.95 16.17 26.43
C LEU A 195 12.09 15.57 27.83
N VAL A 196 11.17 14.67 28.21
CA VAL A 196 11.27 13.92 29.48
C VAL A 196 12.52 13.04 29.49
N ALA A 197 12.80 12.32 28.40
CA ALA A 197 14.01 11.51 28.28
C ALA A 197 15.30 12.36 28.41
N ALA A 198 15.34 13.53 27.77
CA ALA A 198 16.44 14.49 27.89
C ALA A 198 16.58 15.03 29.32
N GLY A 199 15.46 15.33 30.00
CA GLY A 199 15.42 15.78 31.40
C GLY A 199 15.94 14.71 32.36
N VAL A 200 15.49 13.46 32.23
CA VAL A 200 16.00 12.33 33.03
C VAL A 200 17.50 12.15 32.80
N THR A 201 17.94 12.21 31.54
CA THR A 201 19.37 12.11 31.19
C THR A 201 20.19 13.21 31.86
N PHE A 202 19.73 14.46 31.78
CA PHE A 202 20.39 15.58 32.45
C PHE A 202 20.46 15.39 33.96
N LEU A 203 19.35 14.98 34.60
CA LEU A 203 19.30 14.78 36.05
C LEU A 203 20.24 13.67 36.51
N VAL A 204 20.27 12.53 35.81
CA VAL A 204 21.18 11.42 36.16
C VAL A 204 22.64 11.86 36.05
N ASP A 205 23.02 12.56 34.97
CA ASP A 205 24.36 13.10 34.82
C ASP A 205 24.68 14.16 35.90
N TRP A 206 23.72 15.04 36.20
CA TRP A 206 23.87 16.09 37.21
C TRP A 206 24.04 15.54 38.63
N PHE A 207 23.33 14.48 39.01
CA PHE A 207 23.50 13.79 40.30
C PHE A 207 24.80 12.99 40.37
N GLY A 208 25.27 12.44 39.25
CA GLY A 208 26.50 11.65 39.18
C GLY A 208 27.81 12.44 39.29
N ARG A 209 27.77 13.78 39.16
CA ARG A 209 28.98 14.63 39.20
C ARG A 209 29.33 15.15 40.60
N GLY A 210 30.60 15.02 40.98
CA GLY A 210 31.20 15.63 42.18
C GLY A 210 31.58 17.11 42.02
N ARG A 211 30.70 17.96 41.47
CA ARG A 211 30.97 19.40 41.24
C ARG A 211 30.72 20.28 42.48
N SER A 212 31.38 21.44 42.52
CA SER A 212 31.15 22.48 43.55
C SER A 212 29.75 23.10 43.43
N GLY A 213 29.19 23.57 44.56
CA GLY A 213 27.79 23.96 44.67
C GLY A 213 27.34 25.06 43.68
N GLU A 214 28.17 26.07 43.44
CA GLU A 214 27.80 27.20 42.56
C GLU A 214 27.76 26.81 41.08
N ALA A 215 28.77 26.07 40.59
CA ALA A 215 28.77 25.57 39.21
C ALA A 215 27.59 24.62 38.96
N ARG A 216 27.33 23.72 39.92
CA ARG A 216 26.20 22.78 39.88
C ARG A 216 24.85 23.49 39.84
N ARG A 217 24.69 24.58 40.61
CA ARG A 217 23.49 25.43 40.60
C ARG A 217 23.32 26.16 39.27
N GLN A 218 24.39 26.73 38.71
CA GLN A 218 24.32 27.44 37.44
C GLN A 218 23.93 26.52 36.28
N GLU A 219 24.42 25.28 36.26
CA GLU A 219 24.02 24.30 35.25
C GLU A 219 22.55 23.93 35.35
N LEU A 220 22.05 23.70 36.56
CA LEU A 220 20.63 23.43 36.79
C LEU A 220 19.76 24.62 36.35
N LEU A 221 20.14 25.85 36.72
CA LEU A 221 19.41 27.06 36.32
C LEU A 221 19.42 27.27 34.81
N ARG A 222 20.55 26.99 34.13
CA ARG A 222 20.64 27.06 32.67
C ARG A 222 19.74 26.03 32.01
N PHE A 223 19.79 24.77 32.45
CA PHE A 223 18.94 23.71 31.91
C PHE A 223 17.45 23.99 32.16
N ALA A 224 17.11 24.49 33.35
CA ALA A 224 15.76 24.92 33.69
C ALA A 224 15.30 26.10 32.82
N LEU A 225 16.16 27.08 32.57
CA LEU A 225 15.87 28.20 31.68
C LEU A 225 15.63 27.72 30.24
N LEU A 226 16.49 26.86 29.70
CA LEU A 226 16.32 26.31 28.35
C LEU A 226 15.03 25.50 28.23
N SER A 227 14.74 24.64 29.22
CA SER A 227 13.49 23.88 29.28
C SER A 227 12.26 24.78 29.39
N ALA A 228 12.34 25.85 30.20
CA ALA A 228 11.27 26.83 30.34
C ALA A 228 11.04 27.62 29.04
N LEU A 229 12.10 27.97 28.29
CA LEU A 229 11.98 28.62 26.99
C LEU A 229 11.31 27.70 25.95
N ILE A 230 11.64 26.41 25.95
CA ILE A 230 10.97 25.41 25.08
C ILE A 230 9.48 25.39 25.37
N VAL A 231 9.08 25.21 26.63
CA VAL A 231 7.66 25.17 27.02
C VAL A 231 6.97 26.52 26.75
N ALA A 232 7.63 27.63 27.06
CA ALA A 232 7.12 28.97 26.81
C ALA A 232 6.80 29.21 25.33
N SER A 233 7.64 28.69 24.42
CA SER A 233 7.42 28.81 22.98
C SER A 233 6.17 28.06 22.48
N PHE A 234 5.66 27.11 23.26
CA PHE A 234 4.49 26.30 22.93
C PHE A 234 3.24 26.68 23.73
N LEU A 235 3.36 27.60 24.71
CA LEU A 235 2.24 28.05 25.54
C LEU A 235 1.00 28.50 24.75
N PRO A 236 1.12 29.22 23.62
CA PRO A 236 -0.05 29.60 22.83
C PRO A 236 -0.85 28.42 22.28
N TRP A 237 -0.20 27.28 22.03
CA TRP A 237 -0.80 26.07 21.48
C TRP A 237 -1.18 25.03 22.54
N LEU A 238 -0.58 25.12 23.73
CA LEU A 238 -0.75 24.14 24.81
C LEU A 238 -2.23 23.84 25.16
N PRO A 239 -3.16 24.83 25.23
CA PRO A 239 -4.58 24.53 25.50
C PRO A 239 -5.23 23.65 24.41
N ILE A 240 -4.86 23.88 23.14
CA ILE A 240 -5.33 23.09 21.99
C ILE A 240 -4.77 21.68 22.10
N ALA A 241 -3.46 21.54 22.33
CA ALA A 241 -2.81 20.24 22.49
C ALA A 241 -3.43 19.41 23.63
N VAL A 242 -3.68 20.00 24.80
CA VAL A 242 -4.33 19.32 25.94
C VAL A 242 -5.74 18.86 25.57
N THR A 243 -6.49 19.70 24.86
CA THR A 243 -7.84 19.35 24.40
C THR A 243 -7.80 18.17 23.43
N ARG A 244 -6.88 18.20 22.45
CA ARG A 244 -6.76 17.14 21.43
C ARG A 244 -6.32 15.81 22.03
N ILE A 245 -5.31 15.81 22.89
CA ILE A 245 -4.81 14.58 23.54
C ILE A 245 -5.91 13.93 24.41
N ARG A 246 -6.75 14.72 25.08
CA ARG A 246 -7.83 14.19 25.93
C ARG A 246 -8.98 13.57 25.16
N HIS A 247 -9.24 14.03 23.94
CA HIS A 247 -10.31 13.53 23.08
C HIS A 247 -9.77 12.69 21.92
N TRP A 248 -8.49 12.31 21.98
CA TRP A 248 -7.89 11.45 20.97
C TRP A 248 -8.58 10.08 21.08
N PRO A 249 -9.27 9.61 20.03
CA PRO A 249 -9.93 8.32 20.06
C PRO A 249 -8.86 7.22 20.24
N GLN A 250 -8.94 6.46 21.33
CA GLN A 250 -8.11 5.27 21.50
C GLN A 250 -8.57 4.24 20.46
N GLY A 251 -7.97 4.28 19.27
CA GLY A 251 -8.17 3.29 18.21
C GLY A 251 -7.12 2.19 18.28
N GLY A 252 -7.47 1.02 17.77
CA GLY A 252 -6.61 -0.16 17.72
C GLY A 252 -7.01 -1.24 18.74
N GLU A 253 -6.87 -2.50 18.34
CA GLU A 253 -7.11 -3.62 19.22
C GLU A 253 -6.01 -3.72 20.29
N ALA A 254 -6.39 -4.13 21.49
CA ALA A 254 -5.44 -4.36 22.57
C ALA A 254 -4.55 -5.57 22.22
N VAL A 255 -3.32 -5.29 21.81
CA VAL A 255 -2.33 -6.33 21.47
C VAL A 255 -1.70 -6.89 22.75
N ALA A 256 -1.53 -8.21 22.83
CA ALA A 256 -0.85 -8.84 23.95
C ALA A 256 0.60 -8.35 24.06
N TRP A 257 1.13 -8.28 25.29
CA TRP A 257 2.49 -7.76 25.55
C TRP A 257 3.58 -8.39 24.67
N ARG A 258 3.49 -9.70 24.46
CA ARG A 258 4.43 -10.45 23.63
C ARG A 258 4.39 -9.97 22.18
N ASP A 259 3.19 -9.87 21.62
CA ASP A 259 2.97 -9.53 20.23
C ASP A 259 3.33 -8.05 19.98
N GLY A 260 3.03 -7.16 20.93
CA GLY A 260 3.48 -5.76 20.88
C GLY A 260 5.00 -5.61 20.92
N MET A 261 5.71 -6.46 21.67
CA MET A 261 7.18 -6.46 21.69
C MET A 261 7.76 -7.01 20.39
N GLU A 262 7.17 -8.07 19.84
CA GLU A 262 7.53 -8.60 18.52
C GLU A 262 7.36 -7.51 17.45
N LEU A 263 6.21 -6.85 17.43
CA LEU A 263 5.88 -5.75 16.51
C LEU A 263 6.83 -4.55 16.66
N THR A 264 7.24 -4.21 17.90
CA THR A 264 8.25 -3.17 18.17
C THR A 264 9.60 -3.52 17.53
N MET A 265 10.06 -4.76 17.69
CA MET A 265 11.34 -5.20 17.13
C MET A 265 11.30 -5.31 15.61
N GLN A 266 10.18 -5.79 15.07
CA GLN A 266 9.91 -5.81 13.63
C GLN A 266 9.96 -4.38 13.07
N THR A 267 9.25 -3.44 13.70
CA THR A 267 9.19 -2.04 13.27
C THR A 267 10.57 -1.38 13.29
N LEU A 268 11.36 -1.55 14.35
CA LEU A 268 12.69 -0.93 14.43
C LEU A 268 13.66 -1.44 13.34
N LEU A 269 13.52 -2.70 12.93
CA LEU A 269 14.34 -3.29 11.87
C LEU A 269 13.82 -3.00 10.47
N PHE A 270 12.54 -3.27 10.23
CA PHE A 270 11.96 -3.38 8.90
C PHE A 270 10.96 -2.25 8.59
N GLY A 271 10.49 -1.52 9.60
CA GLY A 271 9.41 -0.56 9.44
C GLY A 271 8.08 -1.25 9.12
N PRO A 272 7.16 -0.57 8.42
CA PRO A 272 5.83 -1.09 8.08
C PRO A 272 5.82 -1.96 6.81
N LEU A 273 6.96 -2.54 6.42
CA LEU A 273 7.07 -3.39 5.24
C LEU A 273 6.40 -4.76 5.48
N ARG A 274 5.66 -5.26 4.49
CA ARG A 274 4.84 -6.48 4.60
C ARG A 274 5.60 -7.76 4.25
N ASP A 275 6.49 -7.69 3.26
CA ASP A 275 7.28 -8.83 2.79
C ASP A 275 8.54 -9.01 3.63
N LEU A 276 8.37 -9.67 4.78
CA LEU A 276 9.45 -9.90 5.74
C LEU A 276 10.09 -11.28 5.58
N PRO A 277 11.40 -11.42 5.84
CA PRO A 277 12.09 -12.70 5.70
C PRO A 277 11.58 -13.73 6.71
N THR A 278 11.17 -14.91 6.23
CA THR A 278 10.75 -16.03 7.07
C THR A 278 11.86 -17.09 7.19
N PRO A 279 12.17 -17.60 8.39
CA PRO A 279 11.59 -17.27 9.70
C PRO A 279 12.13 -15.96 10.30
N LEU A 280 11.28 -15.22 11.04
CA LEU A 280 11.60 -13.89 11.59
C LEU A 280 12.49 -13.91 12.84
N TRP A 281 12.41 -14.96 13.66
CA TRP A 281 13.01 -14.98 15.00
C TRP A 281 14.53 -14.69 15.05
N PRO A 282 15.39 -15.07 14.08
CA PRO A 282 16.82 -14.74 14.15
C PRO A 282 17.07 -13.24 14.07
N TRP A 283 16.30 -12.55 13.23
CA TRP A 283 16.39 -11.10 13.02
C TRP A 283 15.95 -10.34 14.26
N LEU A 284 14.80 -10.72 14.82
CA LEU A 284 14.26 -10.10 16.03
C LEU A 284 15.17 -10.30 17.24
N THR A 285 15.77 -11.49 17.35
CA THR A 285 16.77 -11.78 18.39
C THR A 285 17.98 -10.86 18.27
N ALA A 286 18.49 -10.65 17.05
CA ALA A 286 19.58 -9.71 16.80
C ALA A 286 19.17 -8.27 17.15
N ALA A 287 17.98 -7.83 16.75
CA ALA A 287 17.47 -6.49 17.08
C ALA A 287 17.36 -6.20 18.57
N ALA A 288 16.95 -7.20 19.36
CA ALA A 288 16.84 -7.06 20.80
C ALA A 288 18.21 -7.10 21.48
N LEU A 289 19.10 -8.03 21.09
CA LEU A 289 20.38 -8.25 21.80
C LEU A 289 21.46 -7.22 21.46
N LEU A 290 21.54 -6.75 20.20
CA LEU A 290 22.62 -5.86 19.77
C LEU A 290 22.65 -4.51 20.51
N PRO A 291 21.51 -3.81 20.75
CA PRO A 291 21.50 -2.60 21.57
C PRO A 291 21.92 -2.86 23.02
N LEU A 292 21.55 -4.01 23.61
CA LEU A 292 21.94 -4.37 24.98
C LEU A 292 23.45 -4.58 25.10
N LEU A 293 24.09 -5.18 24.10
CA LEU A 293 25.55 -5.26 23.99
C LEU A 293 26.17 -3.86 23.86
N GLY A 294 25.52 -2.95 23.13
CA GLY A 294 25.87 -1.54 23.08
C GLY A 294 25.88 -0.88 24.45
N ILE A 295 24.81 -1.04 25.22
CA ILE A 295 24.69 -0.53 26.60
C ILE A 295 25.82 -1.11 27.47
N ALA A 296 26.07 -2.42 27.39
CA ALA A 296 27.16 -3.06 28.14
C ALA A 296 28.55 -2.54 27.74
N SER A 297 28.78 -2.28 26.44
CA SER A 297 29.99 -1.65 25.91
C SER A 297 30.22 -0.26 26.47
N LEU A 298 29.15 0.53 26.55
CA LEU A 298 29.14 1.91 27.00
C LEU A 298 28.89 2.07 28.51
N ARG A 299 28.92 1.00 29.31
CA ARG A 299 28.56 1.05 30.74
C ARG A 299 29.36 2.04 31.61
N ARG A 300 30.52 2.48 31.13
CA ARG A 300 31.38 3.50 31.77
C ARG A 300 31.32 4.86 31.05
N ASP A 301 30.73 4.91 29.87
CA ASP A 301 30.50 6.13 29.14
C ASP A 301 29.28 6.84 29.73
N ARG A 302 29.42 8.14 29.95
CA ARG A 302 28.38 8.97 30.54
C ARG A 302 27.12 9.10 29.68
N HIS A 303 27.22 8.92 28.36
CA HIS A 303 26.10 9.07 27.44
C HIS A 303 25.18 7.84 27.40
N VAL A 304 25.61 6.72 27.99
CA VAL A 304 24.86 5.45 27.91
C VAL A 304 23.45 5.55 28.48
N VAL A 305 23.29 6.28 29.60
CA VAL A 305 21.97 6.51 30.20
C VAL A 305 21.09 7.29 29.24
N GLY A 306 21.64 8.32 28.59
CA GLY A 306 20.90 9.11 27.62
C GLY A 306 20.43 8.28 26.43
N LEU A 307 21.31 7.46 25.85
CA LEU A 307 20.95 6.57 24.75
C LEU A 307 19.91 5.52 25.16
N ALA A 308 20.05 4.92 26.34
CA ALA A 308 19.12 3.91 26.84
C ALA A 308 17.74 4.50 27.13
N VAL A 309 17.67 5.64 27.82
CA VAL A 309 16.40 6.32 28.11
C VAL A 309 15.75 6.83 26.82
N TRP A 310 16.53 7.35 25.87
CA TRP A 310 16.00 7.79 24.57
C TRP A 310 15.40 6.65 23.75
N LEU A 311 16.03 5.47 23.75
CA LEU A 311 15.49 4.26 23.11
C LEU A 311 14.23 3.75 23.84
N LEU A 312 14.26 3.68 25.16
CA LEU A 312 13.22 3.01 25.95
C LEU A 312 11.99 3.88 26.23
N ALA A 313 12.12 5.20 26.30
CA ALA A 313 11.02 6.10 26.63
C ALA A 313 9.82 6.01 25.65
N PRO A 314 9.98 6.07 24.32
CA PRO A 314 8.86 5.88 23.40
C PRO A 314 8.25 4.47 23.46
N ILE A 315 9.08 3.44 23.66
CA ILE A 315 8.61 2.05 23.81
C ILE A 315 7.76 1.92 25.09
N ALA A 316 8.23 2.50 26.20
CA ALA A 316 7.51 2.51 27.47
C ALA A 316 6.21 3.32 27.40
N LEU A 317 6.18 4.40 26.60
CA LEU A 317 4.96 5.17 26.37
C LEU A 317 3.92 4.33 25.61
N MET A 318 4.34 3.64 24.54
CA MET A 318 3.44 2.75 23.79
C MET A 318 2.90 1.62 24.67
N ALA A 319 3.79 1.00 25.43
CA ALA A 319 3.47 -0.01 26.43
C ALA A 319 2.44 0.47 27.46
N GLY A 320 2.69 1.63 28.08
CA GLY A 320 1.85 2.16 29.15
C GLY A 320 0.48 2.66 28.69
N LEU A 321 0.34 3.01 27.42
CA LEU A 321 -0.91 3.52 26.83
C LEU A 321 -1.62 2.50 25.92
N GLY A 322 -1.08 1.28 25.77
CA GLY A 322 -1.65 0.24 24.92
C GLY A 322 -1.62 0.58 23.42
N LEU A 323 -0.64 1.37 22.96
CA LEU A 323 -0.58 1.91 21.60
C LEU A 323 0.19 1.01 20.61
N PHE A 324 0.14 -0.32 20.79
CA PHE A 324 0.80 -1.27 19.89
C PHE A 324 -0.09 -1.58 18.68
N SER A 325 -0.33 -0.59 17.84
CA SER A 325 -1.05 -0.76 16.57
C SER A 325 -0.29 -0.07 15.44
N ASP A 326 -0.51 -0.52 14.20
CA ASP A 326 0.14 0.04 13.01
C ASP A 326 -0.01 1.56 12.92
N ALA A 327 -1.12 2.10 13.40
CA ALA A 327 -1.38 3.54 13.46
C ALA A 327 -0.36 4.31 14.33
N PHE A 328 0.21 3.70 15.37
CA PHE A 328 1.07 4.37 16.35
C PHE A 328 2.55 3.97 16.26
N LEU A 329 2.88 2.83 15.65
CA LEU A 329 4.27 2.34 15.52
C LEU A 329 5.21 3.34 14.83
N LYS A 330 4.69 4.19 13.95
CA LYS A 330 5.43 5.30 13.32
C LYS A 330 6.12 6.22 14.33
N PHE A 331 5.61 6.33 15.56
CA PHE A 331 6.23 7.14 16.61
C PHE A 331 7.50 6.50 17.19
N LEU A 332 7.75 5.20 16.98
CA LEU A 332 9.02 4.56 17.33
C LEU A 332 10.19 5.08 16.49
N LEU A 333 9.95 5.87 15.44
CA LEU A 333 11.01 6.37 14.57
C LEU A 333 12.03 7.22 15.34
N ILE A 334 11.59 7.91 16.39
CA ILE A 334 12.47 8.68 17.29
C ILE A 334 13.47 7.78 18.05
N ALA A 335 13.16 6.49 18.21
CA ALA A 335 14.02 5.48 18.84
C ALA A 335 15.01 4.81 17.86
N SER A 336 14.87 5.03 16.55
CA SER A 336 15.73 4.41 15.54
C SER A 336 17.18 4.89 15.60
N ALA A 337 17.42 6.17 15.90
CA ALA A 337 18.76 6.74 16.04
C ALA A 337 19.54 6.17 17.24
N PRO A 338 19.01 6.16 18.49
CA PRO A 338 19.70 5.54 19.61
C PRO A 338 19.88 4.03 19.41
N TRP A 339 18.94 3.35 18.73
CA TRP A 339 19.11 1.96 18.35
C TRP A 339 20.36 1.77 17.47
N CYS A 340 20.49 2.53 16.37
CA CYS A 340 21.66 2.46 15.47
C CYS A 340 22.99 2.75 16.22
N LEU A 341 22.98 3.73 17.13
CA LEU A 341 24.14 4.11 17.93
C LEU A 341 24.57 3.00 18.89
N LEU A 342 23.62 2.38 19.60
CA LEU A 342 23.90 1.29 20.53
C LEU A 342 24.38 0.04 19.81
N VAL A 343 23.76 -0.33 18.69
CA VAL A 343 24.22 -1.45 17.83
C VAL A 343 25.67 -1.22 17.36
N ALA A 344 25.99 -0.02 16.89
CA ALA A 344 27.33 0.32 16.46
C ALA A 344 28.36 0.27 17.62
N ALA A 345 27.96 0.71 18.82
CA ALA A 345 28.81 0.73 20.00
C ALA A 345 29.15 -0.67 20.55
N ALA A 346 28.35 -1.71 20.24
CA ALA A 346 28.60 -3.09 20.64
C ALA A 346 29.98 -3.62 20.19
N ALA A 347 30.56 -3.04 19.12
CA ALA A 347 31.90 -3.34 18.65
C ALA A 347 32.99 -3.15 19.72
N GLY A 348 32.76 -2.28 20.71
CA GLY A 348 33.71 -1.99 21.80
C GLY A 348 33.93 -3.15 22.78
N LEU A 349 33.03 -4.14 22.83
CA LEU A 349 33.19 -5.35 23.66
C LEU A 349 34.04 -6.43 23.00
N MET A 350 34.26 -6.33 21.69
CA MET A 350 34.83 -7.42 20.90
C MET A 350 36.34 -7.25 20.73
N ARG A 351 37.10 -8.32 21.01
CA ARG A 351 38.56 -8.35 20.74
C ARG A 351 38.88 -8.16 19.26
N LEU A 352 38.02 -8.69 18.38
CA LEU A 352 38.10 -8.55 16.92
C LEU A 352 37.00 -7.61 16.41
N HIS A 353 37.00 -6.37 16.89
CA HIS A 353 35.97 -5.37 16.57
C HIS A 353 35.79 -5.08 15.06
N TRP A 354 36.79 -5.37 14.22
CA TRP A 354 36.66 -5.21 12.76
C TRP A 354 35.77 -6.29 12.12
N LEU A 355 35.84 -7.55 12.59
CA LEU A 355 34.93 -8.62 12.17
C LEU A 355 33.51 -8.30 12.61
N TRP A 356 33.34 -7.78 13.83
CA TRP A 356 32.03 -7.35 14.33
C TRP A 356 31.44 -6.23 13.47
N ARG A 357 32.21 -5.18 13.18
CA ARG A 357 31.77 -4.08 12.30
C ARG A 357 31.36 -4.59 10.92
N GLY A 358 32.18 -5.49 10.34
CA GLY A 358 31.87 -6.14 9.07
C GLY A 358 30.58 -6.96 9.14
N GLY A 359 30.41 -7.77 10.18
CA GLY A 359 29.21 -8.58 10.40
C GLY A 359 27.95 -7.75 10.58
N VAL A 360 27.99 -6.68 11.38
CA VAL A 360 26.85 -5.76 11.57
C VAL A 360 26.53 -4.99 10.28
N ALA A 361 27.55 -4.56 9.53
CA ALA A 361 27.35 -3.92 8.23
C ALA A 361 26.71 -4.89 7.21
N LEU A 362 27.18 -6.14 7.16
CA LEU A 362 26.61 -7.18 6.31
C LEU A 362 25.18 -7.54 6.73
N PHE A 363 24.90 -7.59 8.03
CA PHE A 363 23.55 -7.80 8.56
C PHE A 363 22.58 -6.71 8.10
N ALA A 364 22.97 -5.44 8.21
CA ALA A 364 22.16 -4.31 7.74
C ALA A 364 21.96 -4.32 6.22
N LEU A 365 23.01 -4.66 5.48
CA LEU A 365 22.94 -4.82 4.02
C LEU A 365 22.01 -5.96 3.63
N ALA A 366 22.06 -7.11 4.32
CA ALA A 366 21.18 -8.23 4.07
C ALA A 366 19.71 -7.86 4.29
N ILE A 367 19.39 -7.15 5.39
CA ILE A 367 18.04 -6.64 5.63
C ILE A 367 17.60 -5.74 4.46
N ALA A 368 18.41 -4.74 4.12
CA ALA A 368 18.08 -3.80 3.04
C ALA A 368 17.86 -4.51 1.69
N LEU A 369 18.71 -5.49 1.35
CA LEU A 369 18.59 -6.24 0.09
C LEU A 369 17.40 -7.20 0.07
N LEU A 370 16.93 -7.66 1.22
CA LEU A 370 15.77 -8.55 1.31
C LEU A 370 14.44 -7.80 1.31
N THR A 371 14.38 -6.57 1.85
CA THR A 371 13.09 -5.88 2.06
C THR A 371 12.87 -4.66 1.17
N LEU A 372 13.92 -3.96 0.72
CA LEU A 372 13.76 -2.75 -0.08
C LEU A 372 13.38 -2.98 -1.55
N PRO A 373 13.80 -4.05 -2.25
CA PRO A 373 13.43 -4.24 -3.65
C PRO A 373 11.93 -4.22 -3.89
N ASP A 374 11.15 -4.93 -3.08
CA ASP A 374 9.69 -5.01 -3.22
C ASP A 374 9.04 -3.65 -2.89
N TYR A 375 9.56 -2.95 -1.88
CA TYR A 375 9.14 -1.59 -1.53
C TYR A 375 9.27 -0.60 -2.71
N TYR A 376 10.38 -0.64 -3.45
CA TYR A 376 10.59 0.26 -4.59
C TYR A 376 9.86 -0.16 -5.87
N GLN A 377 9.50 -1.43 -6.01
CA GLN A 377 8.89 -1.98 -7.22
C GLN A 377 7.36 -2.07 -7.15
N SER A 378 6.80 -2.18 -5.95
CA SER A 378 5.36 -2.35 -5.77
C SER A 378 4.64 -1.00 -5.70
N ALA A 379 3.78 -0.73 -6.69
CA ALA A 379 2.89 0.44 -6.66
C ALA A 379 1.81 0.33 -5.56
N THR A 380 1.51 -0.90 -5.10
CA THR A 380 0.56 -1.19 -4.01
C THR A 380 1.23 -1.32 -2.65
N ALA A 381 2.52 -0.98 -2.54
CA ALA A 381 3.18 -0.76 -1.25
C ALA A 381 2.50 0.35 -0.42
N ARG A 382 1.68 1.19 -1.08
CA ARG A 382 0.76 2.17 -0.49
C ARG A 382 -0.58 2.15 -1.23
N ASP A 383 -1.57 2.87 -0.71
CA ASP A 383 -2.88 3.01 -1.33
C ASP A 383 -2.77 3.66 -2.72
N ASN A 384 -3.22 2.95 -3.76
CA ASN A 384 -2.95 3.29 -5.16
C ASN A 384 -4.08 4.11 -5.81
N TYR A 385 -4.37 5.29 -5.24
CA TYR A 385 -5.34 6.25 -5.80
C TYR A 385 -4.98 6.66 -7.22
N ALA A 386 -3.70 6.89 -7.52
CA ALA A 386 -3.23 7.26 -8.85
C ALA A 386 -3.56 6.19 -9.92
N GLY A 387 -3.46 4.91 -9.58
CA GLY A 387 -3.83 3.80 -10.47
C GLY A 387 -5.32 3.77 -10.78
N VAL A 388 -6.15 3.92 -9.74
CA VAL A 388 -7.61 3.99 -9.88
C VAL A 388 -8.03 5.21 -10.71
N ALA A 389 -7.49 6.40 -10.42
CA ALA A 389 -7.80 7.61 -11.17
C ALA A 389 -7.38 7.51 -12.64
N ARG A 390 -6.23 6.91 -12.96
CA ARG A 390 -5.82 6.64 -14.36
C ARG A 390 -6.76 5.67 -15.06
N LEU A 391 -7.21 4.62 -14.37
CA LEU A 391 -8.18 3.68 -14.91
C LEU A 391 -9.48 4.41 -15.26
N ILE A 392 -10.02 5.20 -14.33
CA ILE A 392 -11.25 5.98 -14.51
C ILE A 392 -11.07 7.06 -15.59
N ALA A 393 -9.92 7.71 -15.69
CA ALA A 393 -9.67 8.69 -16.75
C ALA A 393 -9.71 8.08 -18.17
N VAL A 394 -9.49 6.77 -18.29
CA VAL A 394 -9.51 6.06 -19.59
C VAL A 394 -10.90 5.55 -19.94
N GLN A 395 -11.67 5.05 -18.97
CA GLN A 395 -12.96 4.37 -19.23
C GLN A 395 -14.19 5.14 -18.75
N GLY A 396 -14.01 6.11 -17.85
CA GLY A 396 -15.09 6.84 -17.20
C GLY A 396 -15.69 7.91 -18.11
N ASP A 397 -17.01 8.03 -18.07
CA ASP A 397 -17.76 9.07 -18.75
C ASP A 397 -18.29 10.10 -17.73
N PRO A 398 -17.77 11.34 -17.68
CA PRO A 398 -18.23 12.37 -16.75
C PRO A 398 -19.72 12.71 -16.83
N ALA A 399 -20.39 12.38 -17.94
CA ALA A 399 -21.82 12.62 -18.10
C ALA A 399 -22.69 11.46 -17.58
N GLN A 400 -22.12 10.28 -17.36
CA GLN A 400 -22.86 9.05 -17.07
C GLN A 400 -22.30 8.28 -15.88
N ASP A 401 -21.11 8.59 -15.37
CA ASP A 401 -20.47 7.84 -14.31
C ASP A 401 -20.17 8.73 -13.10
N VAL A 402 -20.14 8.13 -11.91
CA VAL A 402 -19.92 8.83 -10.64
C VAL A 402 -18.92 8.08 -9.78
N VAL A 403 -18.13 8.82 -9.00
CA VAL A 403 -17.21 8.26 -8.01
C VAL A 403 -17.84 8.35 -6.63
N VAL A 404 -17.84 7.26 -5.88
CA VAL A 404 -18.24 7.24 -4.47
C VAL A 404 -17.00 7.00 -3.62
N LEU A 405 -16.71 7.91 -2.69
CA LEU A 405 -15.64 7.77 -1.70
C LEU A 405 -16.27 7.39 -0.37
N ASP A 406 -16.04 6.17 0.11
CA ASP A 406 -16.57 5.65 1.38
C ASP A 406 -15.70 6.09 2.58
N ALA A 407 -15.38 7.39 2.60
CA ALA A 407 -14.81 8.15 3.69
C ALA A 407 -14.59 9.58 3.19
N PRO A 408 -15.24 10.61 3.76
CA PRO A 408 -15.10 11.97 3.26
C PRO A 408 -13.67 12.52 3.26
N GLY A 409 -12.82 12.04 4.18
CA GLY A 409 -11.41 12.41 4.23
C GLY A 409 -10.61 11.99 2.98
N GLN A 410 -11.10 11.02 2.19
CA GLN A 410 -10.46 10.65 0.92
C GLN A 410 -10.55 11.76 -0.13
N GLN A 411 -11.48 12.71 0.01
CA GLN A 411 -11.67 13.75 -1.00
C GLN A 411 -10.38 14.54 -1.25
N GLU A 412 -9.59 14.82 -0.20
CA GLU A 412 -8.35 15.59 -0.34
C GLU A 412 -7.27 14.85 -1.16
N VAL A 413 -7.18 13.51 -1.06
CA VAL A 413 -6.28 12.71 -1.90
C VAL A 413 -6.87 12.47 -3.29
N TRP A 414 -8.19 12.35 -3.40
CA TRP A 414 -8.88 12.18 -4.68
C TRP A 414 -8.73 13.43 -5.56
N ASP A 415 -8.96 14.62 -5.00
CA ASP A 415 -8.83 15.92 -5.70
C ASP A 415 -7.43 16.12 -6.31
N TYR A 416 -6.39 15.50 -5.75
CA TYR A 416 -5.03 15.54 -6.31
C TYR A 416 -4.94 14.81 -7.66
N TYR A 417 -5.71 13.75 -7.83
CA TYR A 417 -5.70 12.88 -9.02
C TYR A 417 -6.93 13.03 -9.92
N ASP A 418 -7.92 13.82 -9.48
CA ASP A 418 -9.30 13.83 -10.00
C ASP A 418 -9.38 13.72 -11.54
N PRO A 419 -9.97 12.64 -12.06
CA PRO A 419 -10.19 12.46 -13.50
C PRO A 419 -11.31 13.35 -14.06
N GLY A 420 -12.04 14.09 -13.22
CA GLY A 420 -13.08 15.05 -13.63
C GLY A 420 -14.50 14.48 -13.63
N LEU A 421 -14.75 13.39 -12.91
CA LEU A 421 -16.10 12.81 -12.72
C LEU A 421 -16.79 13.45 -11.52
N PRO A 422 -18.13 13.48 -11.47
CA PRO A 422 -18.87 13.78 -10.24
C PRO A 422 -18.44 12.87 -9.08
N VAL A 423 -18.28 13.46 -7.89
CA VAL A 423 -17.80 12.74 -6.69
C VAL A 423 -18.81 12.86 -5.55
N LEU A 424 -19.14 11.73 -4.93
CA LEU A 424 -19.95 11.60 -3.72
C LEU A 424 -19.07 11.11 -2.58
N ALA A 425 -18.73 12.00 -1.66
CA ALA A 425 -17.99 11.69 -0.45
C ALA A 425 -18.98 11.33 0.68
N LEU A 426 -19.09 10.05 1.03
CA LEU A 426 -20.10 9.53 1.95
C LEU A 426 -19.47 8.58 2.99
N PRO A 427 -20.11 8.36 4.15
CA PRO A 427 -21.19 9.15 4.73
C PRO A 427 -20.75 10.58 5.06
N ALA A 428 -21.60 11.59 4.85
CA ALA A 428 -21.24 13.00 5.01
C ALA A 428 -20.98 13.44 6.47
N ALA A 429 -21.40 12.63 7.45
CA ALA A 429 -21.25 12.90 8.87
C ALA A 429 -20.76 11.65 9.62
N ARG A 430 -20.11 11.87 10.78
CA ARG A 430 -19.73 10.81 11.71
C ARG A 430 -20.34 11.11 13.10
N PRO A 431 -21.19 10.24 13.67
CA PRO A 431 -21.64 8.95 13.11
C PRO A 431 -22.51 9.14 11.86
N ALA A 432 -22.56 8.13 11.01
CA ALA A 432 -23.32 8.14 9.76
C ALA A 432 -24.83 8.21 10.02
N ASP A 433 -25.53 9.01 9.22
CA ASP A 433 -27.00 9.00 9.14
C ASP A 433 -27.40 8.17 7.93
N ARG A 434 -27.99 6.99 8.18
CA ARG A 434 -28.39 6.04 7.13
C ARG A 434 -29.38 6.66 6.15
N ALA A 435 -30.44 7.30 6.63
CA ALA A 435 -31.48 7.85 5.75
C ALA A 435 -30.91 8.98 4.88
N ALA A 436 -30.06 9.84 5.45
CA ALA A 436 -29.40 10.88 4.67
C ALA A 436 -28.39 10.32 3.65
N THR A 437 -27.64 9.28 4.02
CA THR A 437 -26.65 8.64 3.15
C THR A 437 -27.31 7.91 1.98
N GLU A 438 -28.35 7.11 2.25
CA GLU A 438 -29.13 6.42 1.21
C GLU A 438 -29.84 7.42 0.28
N ALA A 439 -30.38 8.52 0.81
CA ALA A 439 -30.97 9.57 -0.01
C ALA A 439 -29.93 10.29 -0.90
N ALA A 440 -28.72 10.52 -0.39
CA ALA A 440 -27.63 11.11 -1.15
C ALA A 440 -27.10 10.17 -2.24
N LEU A 441 -27.03 8.86 -1.97
CA LEU A 441 -26.72 7.84 -2.97
C LEU A 441 -27.78 7.85 -4.07
N ALA A 442 -29.05 7.68 -3.72
CA ALA A 442 -30.14 7.65 -4.68
C ALA A 442 -30.18 8.91 -5.58
N ALA A 443 -30.00 10.10 -5.00
CA ALA A 443 -29.99 11.35 -5.75
C ALA A 443 -28.70 11.53 -6.58
N GLY A 444 -27.54 11.16 -6.04
CA GLY A 444 -26.25 11.35 -6.68
C GLY A 444 -25.93 10.32 -7.77
N THR A 445 -26.60 9.17 -7.76
CA THR A 445 -26.51 8.13 -8.79
C THR A 445 -27.67 8.16 -9.77
N ASP A 446 -28.61 9.11 -9.66
CA ASP A 446 -29.75 9.21 -10.57
C ASP A 446 -29.29 9.49 -12.00
N GLY A 447 -29.76 8.67 -12.94
CA GLY A 447 -29.31 8.72 -14.35
C GLY A 447 -27.85 8.30 -14.58
N ALA A 448 -27.12 7.90 -13.55
CA ALA A 448 -25.78 7.33 -13.71
C ALA A 448 -25.86 5.89 -14.21
N ARG A 449 -24.79 5.46 -14.86
CA ARG A 449 -24.60 4.16 -15.50
C ARG A 449 -23.58 3.33 -14.74
N THR A 450 -22.54 3.95 -14.23
CA THR A 450 -21.50 3.28 -13.46
C THR A 450 -21.14 4.08 -12.21
N VAL A 451 -21.00 3.37 -11.08
CA VAL A 451 -20.47 3.90 -9.84
C VAL A 451 -19.09 3.30 -9.60
N TYR A 452 -18.07 4.13 -9.50
CA TYR A 452 -16.73 3.74 -9.07
C TYR A 452 -16.61 3.99 -7.56
N ALA A 453 -16.75 2.93 -6.77
CA ALA A 453 -16.70 3.01 -5.32
C ALA A 453 -15.29 2.72 -4.79
N LEU A 454 -14.82 3.59 -3.89
CA LEU A 454 -13.51 3.53 -3.25
C LEU A 454 -13.71 3.35 -1.74
N PHE A 455 -13.56 2.11 -1.28
CA PHE A 455 -13.70 1.72 0.12
C PHE A 455 -12.36 1.78 0.84
N TRP A 456 -12.25 2.65 1.85
CA TRP A 456 -11.02 2.85 2.62
C TRP A 456 -11.35 3.19 4.07
N ALA A 457 -10.76 2.45 5.01
CA ALA A 457 -11.08 2.60 6.44
C ALA A 457 -12.60 2.55 6.70
N THR A 458 -13.29 1.64 6.00
CA THR A 458 -14.75 1.49 6.02
C THR A 458 -15.26 1.22 7.43
N ASP A 459 -14.57 0.39 8.21
CA ASP A 459 -14.96 0.11 9.60
C ASP A 459 -14.95 1.37 10.49
N GLU A 460 -14.15 2.38 10.14
CA GLU A 460 -14.13 3.67 10.82
C GLU A 460 -15.05 4.73 10.19
N ALA A 461 -15.26 4.69 8.87
CA ALA A 461 -16.00 5.68 8.11
C ALA A 461 -17.49 5.36 7.99
N ASP A 462 -17.81 4.10 7.69
CA ASP A 462 -19.12 3.52 7.51
C ASP A 462 -19.20 2.14 8.22
N PRO A 463 -19.16 2.10 9.56
CA PRO A 463 -19.16 0.85 10.34
C PRO A 463 -20.42 -0.01 10.16
N GLN A 464 -21.46 0.54 9.52
CA GLN A 464 -22.70 -0.16 9.22
C GLN A 464 -22.78 -0.62 7.75
N HIS A 465 -21.73 -0.36 6.97
CA HIS A 465 -21.65 -0.63 5.54
C HIS A 465 -22.87 -0.13 4.75
N ILE A 466 -23.42 1.03 5.13
CA ILE A 466 -24.60 1.64 4.51
C ILE A 466 -24.38 1.84 3.01
N VAL A 467 -23.21 2.33 2.62
CA VAL A 467 -22.87 2.62 1.22
C VAL A 467 -22.80 1.34 0.40
N GLU A 468 -22.04 0.34 0.87
CA GLU A 468 -21.90 -0.94 0.18
C GLU A 468 -23.22 -1.71 0.15
N GLU A 469 -23.95 -1.80 1.27
CA GLU A 469 -25.24 -2.49 1.34
C GLU A 469 -26.26 -1.88 0.37
N TRP A 470 -26.30 -0.54 0.28
CA TRP A 470 -27.19 0.14 -0.66
C TRP A 470 -26.80 -0.14 -2.11
N LEU A 471 -25.51 -0.06 -2.46
CA LEU A 471 -25.01 -0.36 -3.81
C LEU A 471 -25.27 -1.82 -4.19
N ASP A 472 -25.08 -2.77 -3.27
CA ASP A 472 -25.31 -4.19 -3.51
C ASP A 472 -26.79 -4.53 -3.75
N GLN A 473 -27.71 -3.72 -3.21
CA GLN A 473 -29.16 -3.88 -3.39
C GLN A 473 -29.70 -3.16 -4.63
N HIS A 474 -29.07 -2.08 -5.08
CA HIS A 474 -29.58 -1.22 -6.16
C HIS A 474 -28.74 -1.25 -7.44
N ALA A 475 -27.56 -1.85 -7.39
CA ALA A 475 -26.62 -1.94 -8.51
C ALA A 475 -26.04 -3.36 -8.63
N PHE A 476 -25.19 -3.53 -9.64
CA PHE A 476 -24.58 -4.81 -10.00
C PHE A 476 -23.07 -4.72 -9.77
N LYS A 477 -22.58 -5.35 -8.69
CA LYS A 477 -21.15 -5.40 -8.33
C LYS A 477 -20.38 -6.10 -9.45
N GLY A 478 -19.48 -5.36 -10.09
CA GLY A 478 -18.67 -5.83 -11.23
C GLY A 478 -17.22 -6.08 -10.82
N VAL A 479 -16.30 -5.35 -11.43
CA VAL A 479 -14.86 -5.51 -11.15
C VAL A 479 -14.54 -5.04 -9.73
N GLU A 480 -13.86 -5.89 -8.97
CA GLU A 480 -13.35 -5.60 -7.63
C GLU A 480 -11.84 -5.84 -7.57
N SER A 481 -11.09 -4.95 -6.92
CA SER A 481 -9.66 -5.14 -6.68
C SER A 481 -9.15 -4.40 -5.45
N TRP A 482 -8.15 -4.97 -4.78
CA TRP A 482 -7.38 -4.29 -3.74
C TRP A 482 -6.23 -3.48 -4.35
N GLN A 483 -6.14 -2.22 -3.94
CA GLN A 483 -5.20 -1.21 -4.41
C GLN A 483 -4.39 -0.67 -3.23
N GLY A 484 -3.64 -1.55 -2.55
CA GLY A 484 -3.08 -1.27 -1.21
C GLY A 484 -4.10 -1.61 -0.13
N ASN A 485 -4.41 -0.68 0.78
CA ASN A 485 -5.55 -0.81 1.71
C ASN A 485 -6.86 -0.21 1.17
N LEU A 486 -6.83 0.33 -0.05
CA LEU A 486 -8.00 0.83 -0.76
C LEU A 486 -8.65 -0.32 -1.52
N ARG A 487 -9.94 -0.61 -1.29
CA ARG A 487 -10.71 -1.55 -2.11
C ARG A 487 -11.50 -0.77 -3.16
N PHE A 488 -11.23 -1.06 -4.42
CA PHE A 488 -11.88 -0.44 -5.57
C PHE A 488 -12.93 -1.39 -6.13
N VAL A 489 -14.15 -0.88 -6.36
CA VAL A 489 -15.26 -1.64 -6.94
C VAL A 489 -15.96 -0.80 -8.00
N ALA A 490 -16.21 -1.39 -9.17
CA ALA A 490 -17.04 -0.80 -10.21
C ALA A 490 -18.43 -1.44 -10.19
N TYR A 491 -19.45 -0.65 -9.89
CA TYR A 491 -20.86 -1.06 -9.94
C TYR A 491 -21.52 -0.57 -11.21
N THR A 492 -22.29 -1.45 -11.86
CA THR A 492 -23.16 -1.05 -12.98
C THR A 492 -24.56 -0.76 -12.44
N LEU A 493 -25.14 0.37 -12.79
CA LEU A 493 -26.51 0.72 -12.40
C LEU A 493 -27.50 0.20 -13.45
N PRO A 494 -28.71 -0.23 -13.04
CA PRO A 494 -29.74 -0.71 -13.97
C PRO A 494 -30.08 0.36 -15.01
N GLN A 495 -30.18 -0.05 -16.28
CA GLN A 495 -30.54 0.82 -17.41
C GLN A 495 -31.79 0.27 -18.10
N GLY A 496 -32.92 0.99 -17.95
CA GLY A 496 -34.20 0.56 -18.52
C GLY A 496 -34.81 -0.66 -17.82
N ASP A 497 -35.88 -1.19 -18.41
CA ASP A 497 -36.59 -2.35 -17.89
C ASP A 497 -35.86 -3.65 -18.27
N PRO A 498 -35.57 -4.55 -17.31
CA PRO A 498 -34.88 -5.79 -17.60
C PRO A 498 -35.77 -6.81 -18.31
N ILE A 499 -35.16 -7.71 -19.09
CA ILE A 499 -35.82 -8.84 -19.74
C ILE A 499 -35.76 -10.02 -18.78
N CYS A 500 -36.91 -10.39 -18.19
CA CYS A 500 -37.03 -11.48 -17.24
C CYS A 500 -37.60 -12.76 -17.87
N THR A 501 -37.03 -13.90 -17.51
CA THR A 501 -37.46 -15.24 -17.94
C THR A 501 -37.69 -16.12 -16.72
N ARG A 502 -38.94 -16.57 -16.56
CA ARG A 502 -39.32 -17.53 -15.52
C ARG A 502 -38.91 -18.95 -15.89
N LEU A 503 -38.37 -19.69 -14.93
CA LEU A 503 -38.00 -21.10 -15.08
C LEU A 503 -39.20 -21.98 -14.71
N GLU A 504 -39.62 -22.84 -15.65
CA GLU A 504 -40.76 -23.74 -15.47
C GLU A 504 -40.37 -25.19 -15.85
N PRO A 505 -40.11 -26.09 -14.88
CA PRO A 505 -40.11 -25.84 -13.44
C PRO A 505 -38.91 -25.01 -12.98
N ALA A 506 -39.03 -24.41 -11.79
CA ALA A 506 -37.92 -23.74 -11.12
C ALA A 506 -36.70 -24.66 -10.96
N ALA A 507 -35.49 -24.10 -11.11
CA ALA A 507 -34.25 -24.87 -10.93
C ALA A 507 -33.95 -25.01 -9.43
N ALA A 508 -34.29 -26.18 -8.86
CA ALA A 508 -33.99 -26.52 -7.48
C ALA A 508 -32.54 -27.00 -7.33
N PHE A 509 -31.79 -26.39 -6.40
CA PHE A 509 -30.43 -26.75 -6.02
C PHE A 509 -30.47 -27.45 -4.66
N GLY A 510 -30.33 -28.78 -4.69
CA GLY A 510 -30.57 -29.62 -3.52
C GLY A 510 -32.00 -29.46 -2.98
N GLU A 511 -32.14 -29.50 -1.66
CA GLU A 511 -33.44 -29.36 -0.97
C GLU A 511 -33.62 -27.96 -0.34
N VAL A 512 -32.70 -27.01 -0.61
CA VAL A 512 -32.58 -25.75 0.16
C VAL A 512 -32.97 -24.50 -0.62
N ILE A 513 -32.65 -24.42 -1.92
CA ILE A 513 -32.76 -23.18 -2.70
C ILE A 513 -33.35 -23.51 -4.09
N ALA A 514 -34.28 -22.68 -4.57
CA ALA A 514 -34.77 -22.75 -5.95
C ALA A 514 -34.58 -21.40 -6.66
N LEU A 515 -34.15 -21.45 -7.92
CA LEU A 515 -34.16 -20.30 -8.83
C LEU A 515 -35.50 -20.30 -9.58
N ASP A 516 -36.33 -19.29 -9.32
CA ASP A 516 -37.65 -19.17 -9.94
C ASP A 516 -37.59 -18.34 -11.24
N GLU A 517 -36.78 -17.28 -11.28
CA GLU A 517 -36.70 -16.35 -12.41
C GLU A 517 -35.31 -15.72 -12.51
N TRP A 518 -34.90 -15.36 -13.73
CA TRP A 518 -33.69 -14.58 -13.98
C TRP A 518 -33.96 -13.45 -14.97
N CYS A 519 -33.23 -12.36 -14.84
CA CYS A 519 -33.35 -11.20 -15.69
C CYS A 519 -31.99 -10.69 -16.19
N VAL A 520 -31.97 -10.15 -17.40
CA VAL A 520 -30.83 -9.44 -17.99
C VAL A 520 -31.23 -8.03 -18.42
N ALA A 521 -30.33 -7.06 -18.28
CA ALA A 521 -30.63 -5.68 -18.66
C ALA A 521 -30.96 -5.53 -20.15
N GLN A 522 -30.23 -6.21 -21.03
CA GLN A 522 -30.43 -6.17 -22.48
C GLN A 522 -30.06 -7.51 -23.10
N ALA A 523 -30.68 -7.84 -24.24
CA ALA A 523 -30.43 -9.08 -24.98
C ALA A 523 -29.03 -9.16 -25.61
N SER A 524 -28.41 -8.00 -25.89
CA SER A 524 -27.07 -7.88 -26.46
C SER A 524 -26.19 -6.99 -25.60
N GLN A 525 -24.94 -7.40 -25.36
CA GLN A 525 -24.00 -6.68 -24.51
C GLN A 525 -22.67 -6.41 -25.21
N PRO A 526 -22.17 -5.17 -25.23
CA PRO A 526 -20.85 -4.89 -25.76
C PRO A 526 -19.75 -5.44 -24.83
N ALA A 527 -18.71 -6.02 -25.40
CA ALA A 527 -17.51 -6.45 -24.66
C ALA A 527 -16.54 -5.27 -24.38
N ASP A 528 -17.05 -4.19 -23.79
CA ASP A 528 -16.30 -2.96 -23.52
C ASP A 528 -15.64 -2.90 -22.13
N GLY A 529 -15.75 -3.99 -21.35
CA GLY A 529 -15.20 -4.08 -19.99
C GLY A 529 -16.19 -3.78 -18.88
N ARG A 530 -17.40 -3.32 -19.21
CA ARG A 530 -18.47 -3.13 -18.21
C ARG A 530 -19.11 -4.47 -17.83
N ALA A 531 -19.69 -4.50 -16.63
CA ALA A 531 -20.33 -5.70 -16.13
C ALA A 531 -21.73 -5.87 -16.74
N LEU A 532 -22.03 -7.08 -17.19
CA LEU A 532 -23.37 -7.48 -17.63
C LEU A 532 -24.28 -7.60 -16.39
N PRO A 533 -25.35 -6.80 -16.29
CA PRO A 533 -26.28 -6.88 -15.16
C PRO A 533 -27.18 -8.11 -15.26
N ILE A 534 -27.11 -8.98 -14.24
CA ILE A 534 -27.93 -10.19 -14.12
C ILE A 534 -28.62 -10.17 -12.76
N THR A 535 -29.95 -10.26 -12.76
CA THR A 535 -30.73 -10.41 -11.52
C THR A 535 -31.26 -11.83 -11.44
N LEU A 536 -31.07 -12.48 -10.30
CA LEU A 536 -31.60 -13.80 -9.99
C LEU A 536 -32.66 -13.66 -8.89
N HIS A 537 -33.82 -14.29 -9.10
CA HIS A 537 -34.90 -14.34 -8.13
C HIS A 537 -34.98 -15.74 -7.53
N TRP A 538 -34.51 -15.83 -6.29
CA TRP A 538 -34.45 -17.06 -5.53
C TRP A 538 -35.65 -17.21 -4.60
N ARG A 539 -35.98 -18.46 -4.30
CA ARG A 539 -36.91 -18.83 -3.22
C ARG A 539 -36.27 -19.90 -2.34
N ALA A 540 -36.31 -19.67 -1.04
CA ALA A 540 -35.85 -20.64 -0.06
C ALA A 540 -36.83 -21.81 0.03
N LEU A 541 -36.34 -23.04 -0.15
CA LEU A 541 -37.14 -24.26 -0.01
C LEU A 541 -37.16 -24.76 1.45
N ASP A 542 -36.02 -24.66 2.12
CA ASP A 542 -35.87 -24.99 3.54
C ASP A 542 -34.79 -24.11 4.18
N ALA A 543 -34.76 -24.07 5.51
CA ALA A 543 -33.70 -23.40 6.26
C ALA A 543 -32.37 -24.17 6.16
N THR A 544 -31.26 -23.43 6.12
CA THR A 544 -29.91 -23.99 6.09
C THR A 544 -29.01 -23.25 7.09
N ASN A 545 -27.98 -23.91 7.60
CA ASN A 545 -26.90 -23.27 8.37
C ASN A 545 -25.64 -23.02 7.52
N THR A 546 -25.68 -23.39 6.23
CA THR A 546 -24.57 -23.22 5.29
C THR A 546 -24.75 -21.92 4.52
N ARG A 547 -23.67 -21.12 4.46
CA ARG A 547 -23.56 -19.94 3.61
C ARG A 547 -23.06 -20.36 2.23
N TYR A 548 -23.99 -20.53 1.29
CA TYR A 548 -23.66 -20.91 -0.08
C TYR A 548 -23.22 -19.68 -0.89
N LYS A 549 -22.33 -19.92 -1.85
CA LYS A 549 -22.01 -18.97 -2.91
C LYS A 549 -22.73 -19.34 -4.20
N ILE A 550 -23.12 -18.32 -4.93
CA ILE A 550 -23.68 -18.39 -6.27
C ILE A 550 -22.55 -18.09 -7.27
N SER A 551 -22.33 -19.00 -8.21
CA SER A 551 -21.40 -18.82 -9.33
C SER A 551 -22.21 -18.57 -10.60
N VAL A 552 -22.14 -17.35 -11.13
CA VAL A 552 -22.76 -16.97 -12.40
C VAL A 552 -21.70 -17.03 -13.49
N GLN A 553 -21.91 -17.86 -14.50
CA GLN A 553 -20.93 -18.18 -15.53
C GLN A 553 -21.45 -17.87 -16.93
N LEU A 554 -20.61 -17.25 -17.75
CA LEU A 554 -20.83 -17.13 -19.18
C LEU A 554 -19.93 -18.12 -19.92
N LEU A 555 -20.54 -19.03 -20.66
CA LEU A 555 -19.89 -20.14 -21.34
C LEU A 555 -19.84 -19.92 -22.86
N ASP A 556 -18.70 -20.23 -23.47
CA ASP A 556 -18.59 -20.29 -24.93
C ASP A 556 -19.19 -21.59 -25.52
N GLY A 557 -19.18 -21.70 -26.86
CA GLY A 557 -19.66 -22.90 -27.56
C GLY A 557 -18.88 -24.18 -27.26
N ALA A 558 -17.70 -24.10 -26.64
CA ALA A 558 -16.91 -25.23 -26.15
C ALA A 558 -17.13 -25.48 -24.64
N ARG A 559 -18.15 -24.86 -24.04
CA ARG A 559 -18.49 -24.89 -22.61
C ARG A 559 -17.36 -24.41 -21.69
N GLN A 560 -16.52 -23.50 -22.18
CA GLN A 560 -15.48 -22.87 -21.38
C GLN A 560 -16.00 -21.59 -20.75
N VAL A 561 -15.62 -21.36 -19.50
CA VAL A 561 -15.95 -20.14 -18.76
C VAL A 561 -15.16 -18.98 -19.37
N VAL A 562 -15.87 -17.99 -19.90
CA VAL A 562 -15.30 -16.76 -20.48
C VAL A 562 -15.37 -15.60 -19.49
N ALA A 563 -16.44 -15.56 -18.69
CA ALA A 563 -16.62 -14.65 -17.57
C ALA A 563 -17.31 -15.40 -16.43
N GLN A 564 -16.95 -15.06 -15.18
CA GLN A 564 -17.53 -15.64 -13.99
C GLN A 564 -17.61 -14.59 -12.88
N HIS A 565 -18.68 -14.67 -12.08
CA HIS A 565 -18.82 -13.90 -10.85
C HIS A 565 -19.31 -14.83 -9.73
N ASP A 566 -18.57 -14.87 -8.63
CA ASP A 566 -18.89 -15.66 -7.44
C ASP A 566 -19.19 -14.74 -6.27
N GLY A 567 -20.37 -14.88 -5.67
CA GLY A 567 -20.78 -14.06 -4.55
C GLY A 567 -21.75 -14.78 -3.64
N GLU A 568 -21.85 -14.31 -2.40
CA GLU A 568 -23.02 -14.61 -1.60
C GLU A 568 -24.21 -13.76 -2.08
N PRO A 569 -25.46 -14.25 -1.90
CA PRO A 569 -26.62 -13.53 -2.41
C PRO A 569 -26.77 -12.10 -1.90
N ALA A 570 -27.27 -11.23 -2.78
CA ALA A 570 -27.46 -9.80 -2.57
C ALA A 570 -26.16 -9.09 -2.12
N GLY A 571 -25.05 -9.41 -2.80
CA GLY A 571 -23.73 -8.87 -2.50
C GLY A 571 -23.15 -9.26 -1.13
N GLY A 572 -23.74 -10.27 -0.47
CA GLY A 572 -23.40 -10.69 0.90
C GLY A 572 -24.29 -10.07 1.98
N SER A 573 -25.24 -9.20 1.63
CA SER A 573 -26.19 -8.62 2.59
C SER A 573 -27.33 -9.57 2.99
N ARG A 574 -27.54 -10.67 2.24
CA ARG A 574 -28.55 -11.71 2.50
C ARG A 574 -27.96 -13.11 2.35
N PRO A 575 -27.01 -13.52 3.20
CA PRO A 575 -26.44 -14.86 3.14
C PRO A 575 -27.51 -15.94 3.39
N THR A 576 -27.32 -17.12 2.78
CA THR A 576 -28.34 -18.18 2.72
C THR A 576 -28.69 -18.81 4.08
N ASP A 577 -27.80 -18.70 5.06
CA ASP A 577 -28.03 -19.17 6.43
C ASP A 577 -29.03 -18.29 7.22
N GLY A 578 -29.31 -17.08 6.71
CA GLY A 578 -30.33 -16.19 7.24
C GLY A 578 -31.71 -16.34 6.59
N TRP A 579 -31.87 -17.23 5.61
CA TRP A 579 -33.11 -17.36 4.85
C TRP A 579 -34.17 -18.17 5.60
N THR A 580 -35.42 -17.73 5.53
CA THR A 580 -36.58 -18.49 6.03
C THR A 580 -37.30 -19.20 4.88
N PRO A 581 -37.92 -20.38 5.10
CA PRO A 581 -38.69 -21.07 4.05
C PRO A 581 -39.71 -20.16 3.36
N ASP A 582 -39.85 -20.31 2.04
CA ASP A 582 -40.66 -19.50 1.13
C ASP A 582 -40.25 -18.02 1.00
N GLN A 583 -39.14 -17.59 1.62
CA GLN A 583 -38.61 -16.25 1.43
C GLN A 583 -38.10 -16.06 -0.01
N ALA A 584 -38.53 -14.98 -0.65
CA ALA A 584 -38.03 -14.53 -1.93
C ALA A 584 -36.82 -13.62 -1.75
N ILE A 585 -35.77 -13.82 -2.56
CA ILE A 585 -34.53 -13.04 -2.51
C ILE A 585 -34.21 -12.55 -3.92
N THR A 586 -33.96 -11.25 -4.03
CA THR A 586 -33.42 -10.63 -5.25
C THR A 586 -31.91 -10.54 -5.11
N ASP A 587 -31.20 -11.07 -6.11
CA ASP A 587 -29.76 -11.22 -6.08
C ASP A 587 -29.15 -10.66 -7.37
N ASN A 588 -28.39 -9.57 -7.25
CA ASN A 588 -27.82 -8.84 -8.38
C ASN A 588 -26.35 -9.23 -8.57
N HIS A 589 -26.02 -9.72 -9.76
CA HIS A 589 -24.66 -10.05 -10.17
C HIS A 589 -24.22 -9.18 -11.35
N GLY A 590 -23.08 -8.48 -11.19
CA GLY A 590 -22.40 -7.82 -12.29
C GLY A 590 -21.37 -8.75 -12.91
N LEU A 591 -21.70 -9.38 -14.02
CA LEU A 591 -20.78 -10.28 -14.70
C LEU A 591 -19.80 -9.49 -15.58
N ALA A 592 -18.60 -9.20 -15.07
CA ALA A 592 -17.58 -8.45 -15.78
C ALA A 592 -17.14 -9.18 -17.06
N LEU A 593 -17.51 -8.64 -18.23
CA LEU A 593 -17.09 -9.17 -19.52
C LEU A 593 -15.68 -8.67 -19.83
N PRO A 594 -14.70 -9.56 -20.04
CA PRO A 594 -13.34 -9.11 -20.35
C PRO A 594 -13.30 -8.33 -21.67
N PRO A 595 -12.60 -7.18 -21.73
CA PRO A 595 -12.50 -6.41 -22.97
C PRO A 595 -11.90 -7.24 -24.11
N GLY A 596 -12.48 -7.09 -25.31
CA GLY A 596 -12.08 -7.85 -26.49
C GLY A 596 -12.59 -9.30 -26.52
N THR A 597 -13.55 -9.66 -25.68
CA THR A 597 -14.29 -10.92 -25.83
C THR A 597 -14.94 -10.97 -27.22
N PRO A 598 -14.70 -12.02 -28.03
CA PRO A 598 -15.25 -12.09 -29.37
C PRO A 598 -16.79 -12.00 -29.37
N PRO A 599 -17.41 -11.30 -30.34
CA PRO A 599 -18.85 -11.33 -30.54
C PRO A 599 -19.37 -12.75 -30.80
N GLY A 600 -20.58 -13.03 -30.34
CA GLY A 600 -21.23 -14.33 -30.52
C GLY A 600 -22.27 -14.61 -29.45
N ASP A 601 -22.93 -15.76 -29.58
CA ASP A 601 -23.88 -16.24 -28.59
C ASP A 601 -23.16 -17.06 -27.52
N TYR A 602 -23.39 -16.69 -26.26
CA TYR A 602 -22.80 -17.33 -25.10
C TYR A 602 -23.89 -17.87 -24.18
N ARG A 603 -23.63 -19.00 -23.53
CA ARG A 603 -24.59 -19.65 -22.63
C ARG A 603 -24.41 -19.15 -21.22
N LEU A 604 -25.44 -18.53 -20.64
CA LEU A 604 -25.48 -18.16 -19.24
C LEU A 604 -25.86 -19.37 -18.37
N ALA A 605 -25.12 -19.58 -17.29
CA ALA A 605 -25.35 -20.68 -16.38
C ALA A 605 -25.07 -20.30 -14.91
N VAL A 606 -25.70 -21.01 -13.98
CA VAL A 606 -25.57 -20.77 -12.54
C VAL A 606 -25.27 -22.07 -11.79
N ALA A 607 -24.33 -22.01 -10.86
CA ALA A 607 -24.05 -23.06 -9.89
C ALA A 607 -24.17 -22.52 -8.45
N VAL A 608 -24.53 -23.38 -7.51
CA VAL A 608 -24.57 -23.07 -6.07
C VAL A 608 -23.61 -24.00 -5.36
N TYR A 609 -22.72 -23.48 -4.52
CA TYR A 609 -21.70 -24.30 -3.86
C TYR A 609 -21.37 -23.86 -2.44
N ASP A 610 -20.91 -24.82 -1.63
CA ASP A 610 -20.35 -24.56 -0.31
C ASP A 610 -18.90 -24.07 -0.47
N PRO A 611 -18.57 -22.82 -0.07
CA PRO A 611 -17.22 -22.29 -0.22
C PRO A 611 -16.19 -22.97 0.69
N ALA A 612 -16.61 -23.66 1.76
CA ALA A 612 -15.71 -24.35 2.69
C ALA A 612 -15.26 -25.72 2.16
N SER A 613 -16.15 -26.49 1.52
CA SER A 613 -15.81 -27.79 0.93
C SER A 613 -15.51 -27.74 -0.57
N GLY A 614 -16.06 -26.74 -1.27
CA GLY A 614 -16.05 -26.65 -2.74
C GLY A 614 -17.14 -27.50 -3.41
N ASP A 615 -18.00 -28.18 -2.63
CA ASP A 615 -19.05 -29.03 -3.17
C ASP A 615 -20.18 -28.20 -3.78
N ARG A 616 -20.61 -28.61 -4.98
CA ARG A 616 -21.74 -28.00 -5.68
C ARG A 616 -23.05 -28.71 -5.33
N LEU A 617 -24.10 -27.92 -5.14
CA LEU A 617 -25.47 -28.43 -5.07
C LEU A 617 -25.91 -28.86 -6.47
N VAL A 618 -26.59 -30.00 -6.53
CA VAL A 618 -27.09 -30.57 -7.79
C VAL A 618 -28.53 -30.17 -8.03
N THR A 619 -28.82 -29.91 -9.30
CA THR A 619 -30.17 -29.79 -9.88
C THR A 619 -30.58 -31.11 -10.52
N SER A 620 -31.82 -31.20 -11.01
CA SER A 620 -32.28 -32.34 -11.81
C SER A 620 -31.51 -32.53 -13.13
N ALA A 621 -30.82 -31.49 -13.62
CA ALA A 621 -30.06 -31.50 -14.87
C ALA A 621 -28.54 -31.64 -14.68
N GLY A 622 -28.04 -31.58 -13.44
CA GLY A 622 -26.60 -31.57 -13.12
C GLY A 622 -26.23 -30.53 -12.07
N ASP A 623 -24.95 -30.29 -11.85
CA ASP A 623 -24.43 -29.29 -10.90
C ASP A 623 -24.46 -27.84 -11.43
N LEU A 624 -25.01 -27.64 -12.63
CA LEU A 624 -25.10 -26.36 -13.32
C LEU A 624 -26.51 -26.20 -13.93
N ALA A 625 -27.18 -25.09 -13.63
CA ALA A 625 -28.42 -24.71 -14.29
C ALA A 625 -28.12 -23.78 -15.48
N GLU A 626 -28.44 -24.21 -16.69
CA GLU A 626 -28.34 -23.38 -17.90
C GLU A 626 -29.59 -22.48 -18.03
N LEU A 627 -29.40 -21.17 -18.08
CA LEU A 627 -30.49 -20.19 -18.04
C LEU A 627 -30.96 -19.76 -19.43
N GLY A 628 -30.03 -19.50 -20.35
CA GLY A 628 -30.33 -19.03 -21.70
C GLY A 628 -29.11 -18.45 -22.41
N ASP A 629 -29.30 -18.00 -23.64
CA ASP A 629 -28.24 -17.38 -24.45
C ASP A 629 -28.18 -15.86 -24.21
N VAL A 630 -26.96 -15.33 -24.17
CA VAL A 630 -26.63 -13.92 -24.11
C VAL A 630 -25.78 -13.58 -25.33
N ALA A 631 -26.22 -12.62 -26.14
CA ALA A 631 -25.45 -12.18 -27.29
C ALA A 631 -24.39 -11.16 -26.85
N VAL A 632 -23.12 -11.45 -27.14
CA VAL A 632 -22.04 -10.47 -27.00
C VAL A 632 -21.80 -9.82 -28.37
N VAL A 633 -21.70 -8.51 -28.39
CA VAL A 633 -21.49 -7.72 -29.62
C VAL A 633 -20.19 -6.92 -29.54
N SER A 634 -19.64 -6.55 -30.69
CA SER A 634 -18.50 -5.62 -30.71
C SER A 634 -18.92 -4.27 -30.13
N PRO A 635 -18.07 -3.63 -29.31
CA PRO A 635 -18.33 -2.29 -28.83
C PRO A 635 -18.29 -1.29 -29.98
N ALA A 636 -19.00 -0.16 -29.83
CA ALA A 636 -19.04 0.89 -30.86
C ALA A 636 -17.65 1.51 -31.10
N GLU A 637 -16.82 1.56 -30.06
CA GLU A 637 -15.42 1.97 -30.12
C GLU A 637 -14.55 0.86 -29.53
N PRO A 638 -13.39 0.53 -30.13
CA PRO A 638 -12.49 -0.47 -29.58
C PRO A 638 -12.03 -0.09 -28.15
N PRO A 639 -12.00 -1.05 -27.20
CA PRO A 639 -11.58 -0.77 -25.84
C PRO A 639 -10.10 -0.38 -25.81
N SER A 640 -9.75 0.52 -24.89
CA SER A 640 -8.36 0.94 -24.72
C SER A 640 -7.48 -0.24 -24.28
N PRO A 641 -6.32 -0.48 -24.93
CA PRO A 641 -5.34 -1.49 -24.50
C PRO A 641 -4.81 -1.29 -23.07
N ALA A 642 -5.01 -0.10 -22.49
CA ALA A 642 -4.66 0.20 -21.11
C ALA A 642 -5.55 -0.54 -20.08
N LEU A 643 -6.78 -0.92 -20.46
CA LEU A 643 -7.73 -1.65 -19.60
C LEU A 643 -7.40 -3.14 -19.47
N LEU A 644 -6.56 -3.65 -20.36
CA LEU A 644 -6.18 -5.06 -20.38
C LEU A 644 -5.07 -5.32 -19.37
N SER A 645 -5.38 -6.15 -18.37
CA SER A 645 -4.39 -6.76 -17.49
C SER A 645 -3.75 -7.93 -18.22
N MET A 646 -2.49 -7.79 -18.62
CA MET A 646 -1.70 -8.83 -19.28
C MET A 646 -0.49 -9.17 -18.40
N GLU A 647 -0.18 -10.46 -18.26
CA GLU A 647 1.05 -10.92 -17.59
C GLU A 647 2.29 -10.40 -18.32
N GLU A 648 2.30 -10.48 -19.65
CA GLU A 648 3.41 -10.05 -20.49
C GLU A 648 2.93 -9.09 -21.58
N ARG A 649 3.30 -7.81 -21.49
CA ARG A 649 3.10 -6.84 -22.56
C ARG A 649 4.21 -6.96 -23.60
N VAL A 650 3.83 -7.05 -24.87
CA VAL A 650 4.73 -7.27 -26.00
C VAL A 650 4.69 -6.10 -26.98
N ASN A 651 3.50 -5.64 -27.37
CA ASN A 651 3.27 -4.58 -28.36
C ASN A 651 4.11 -4.74 -29.65
N ARG A 652 4.03 -5.92 -30.28
CA ARG A 652 4.84 -6.25 -31.46
C ARG A 652 3.96 -6.62 -32.66
N PRO A 653 4.22 -6.05 -33.85
CA PRO A 653 3.62 -6.53 -35.10
C PRO A 653 3.99 -7.99 -35.36
N LEU A 654 2.99 -8.81 -35.70
CA LEU A 654 3.14 -10.22 -36.04
C LEU A 654 2.20 -10.53 -37.23
N GLY A 655 2.75 -10.52 -38.44
CA GLY A 655 1.96 -10.52 -39.67
C GLY A 655 1.14 -9.23 -39.81
N PRO A 656 -0.16 -9.31 -40.13
CA PRO A 656 -1.03 -8.15 -40.34
C PRO A 656 -1.54 -7.51 -39.04
N VAL A 657 -1.35 -8.16 -37.88
CA VAL A 657 -1.88 -7.74 -36.57
C VAL A 657 -0.76 -7.37 -35.60
N THR A 658 -1.12 -6.68 -34.50
CA THR A 658 -0.22 -6.46 -33.36
C THR A 658 -0.57 -7.43 -32.23
N LEU A 659 0.43 -8.17 -31.74
CA LEU A 659 0.32 -8.86 -30.46
C LEU A 659 0.59 -7.84 -29.34
N LEU A 660 -0.47 -7.45 -28.64
CA LEU A 660 -0.37 -6.50 -27.52
C LEU A 660 0.32 -7.16 -26.32
N GLY A 661 0.00 -8.42 -26.05
CA GLY A 661 0.55 -9.20 -24.96
C GLY A 661 -0.10 -10.56 -24.83
N TYR A 662 0.27 -11.28 -23.78
CA TYR A 662 -0.27 -12.60 -23.48
C TYR A 662 -0.12 -13.00 -22.02
N ASP A 663 -0.93 -13.97 -21.61
CA ASP A 663 -0.83 -14.68 -20.33
C ASP A 663 -0.48 -16.15 -20.59
N GLN A 664 0.28 -16.76 -19.69
CA GLN A 664 0.64 -18.18 -19.79
C GLN A 664 0.84 -18.84 -18.43
N HIS A 665 -0.04 -19.77 -18.08
CA HIS A 665 0.01 -20.44 -16.77
C HIS A 665 -0.60 -21.85 -16.84
N LYS A 666 -0.39 -22.63 -15.77
CA LYS A 666 -1.04 -23.94 -15.60
C LYS A 666 -2.56 -23.75 -15.57
N LEU A 667 -3.29 -24.61 -16.29
CA LEU A 667 -4.75 -24.55 -16.34
C LEU A 667 -5.35 -24.54 -14.92
N GLY A 668 -6.19 -23.54 -14.63
CA GLY A 668 -6.78 -23.33 -13.30
C GLY A 668 -5.92 -22.52 -12.31
N TYR A 669 -4.72 -22.08 -12.70
CA TYR A 669 -3.78 -21.34 -11.86
C TYR A 669 -3.51 -19.91 -12.36
N ALA A 670 -4.49 -19.26 -13.00
CA ALA A 670 -4.38 -17.85 -13.39
C ALA A 670 -4.05 -16.92 -12.21
N HIS A 671 -4.48 -17.27 -10.99
CA HIS A 671 -4.18 -16.55 -9.75
C HIS A 671 -2.74 -16.77 -9.24
N ALA A 672 -2.02 -17.77 -9.79
CA ALA A 672 -0.68 -18.15 -9.38
C ALA A 672 0.17 -18.59 -10.61
N PRO A 673 0.46 -17.68 -11.55
CA PRO A 673 1.09 -18.02 -12.83
C PRO A 673 2.52 -18.59 -12.69
N GLY A 674 3.16 -18.38 -11.53
CA GLY A 674 4.46 -18.98 -11.20
C GLY A 674 4.39 -20.46 -10.78
N THR A 675 3.21 -21.06 -10.71
CA THR A 675 3.03 -22.47 -10.32
C THR A 675 3.79 -23.39 -11.29
N PRO A 676 4.73 -24.21 -10.80
CA PRO A 676 5.48 -25.12 -11.65
C PRO A 676 4.58 -26.10 -12.41
N LEU A 677 4.93 -26.35 -13.68
CA LEU A 677 4.31 -27.36 -14.52
C LEU A 677 5.06 -28.69 -14.43
N ALA A 678 4.30 -29.78 -14.41
CA ALA A 678 4.77 -31.15 -14.59
C ALA A 678 4.32 -31.71 -15.95
N PRO A 679 5.07 -32.65 -16.57
CA PRO A 679 4.63 -33.30 -17.80
C PRO A 679 3.24 -33.93 -17.63
N GLY A 680 2.33 -33.66 -18.57
CA GLY A 680 0.92 -34.06 -18.53
C GLY A 680 -0.02 -32.96 -18.03
N ASP A 681 0.49 -31.89 -17.43
CA ASP A 681 -0.31 -30.69 -17.17
C ASP A 681 -0.74 -30.01 -18.49
N ALA A 682 -1.81 -29.22 -18.43
CA ALA A 682 -2.19 -28.33 -19.52
C ALA A 682 -1.77 -26.89 -19.21
N VAL A 683 -1.22 -26.20 -20.21
CA VAL A 683 -0.92 -24.77 -20.17
C VAL A 683 -2.06 -24.03 -20.86
N GLU A 684 -2.60 -23.02 -20.19
CA GLU A 684 -3.54 -22.08 -20.77
C GLU A 684 -2.78 -20.84 -21.25
N PHE A 685 -3.03 -20.44 -22.50
CA PHE A 685 -2.48 -19.24 -23.11
C PHE A 685 -3.62 -18.31 -23.49
N LEU A 686 -3.54 -17.06 -23.05
CA LEU A 686 -4.47 -15.98 -23.45
C LEU A 686 -3.70 -14.97 -24.28
N PHE A 687 -4.11 -14.74 -25.53
CA PHE A 687 -3.48 -13.76 -26.42
C PHE A 687 -4.38 -12.56 -26.65
N TYR A 688 -3.77 -11.38 -26.69
CA TYR A 688 -4.43 -10.11 -26.98
C TYR A 688 -3.94 -9.56 -28.31
N TRP A 689 -4.85 -9.47 -29.29
CA TRP A 689 -4.56 -9.00 -30.64
C TRP A 689 -5.21 -7.65 -30.91
N GLN A 690 -4.54 -6.84 -31.72
CA GLN A 690 -5.09 -5.58 -32.21
C GLN A 690 -4.98 -5.48 -33.73
N ALA A 691 -6.07 -5.08 -34.37
CA ALA A 691 -6.08 -4.68 -35.77
C ALA A 691 -5.34 -3.34 -35.97
N PRO A 692 -4.72 -3.11 -37.13
CA PRO A 692 -4.22 -1.78 -37.48
C PRO A 692 -5.37 -0.79 -37.65
N ASP A 693 -5.10 0.49 -37.42
CA ASP A 693 -6.02 1.58 -37.71
C ASP A 693 -5.31 2.62 -38.60
N PRO A 694 -5.68 2.77 -39.89
CA PRO A 694 -6.76 2.05 -40.59
C PRO A 694 -6.36 0.63 -41.03
N LEU A 695 -7.35 -0.21 -41.37
CA LEU A 695 -7.12 -1.52 -41.99
C LEU A 695 -6.50 -1.38 -43.39
N PRO A 696 -5.47 -2.19 -43.74
CA PRO A 696 -4.85 -2.17 -45.05
C PRO A 696 -5.78 -2.74 -46.14
N ALA A 697 -5.55 -2.36 -47.40
CA ALA A 697 -6.39 -2.78 -48.53
C ALA A 697 -6.35 -4.30 -48.80
N ASP A 698 -5.27 -4.97 -48.40
CA ASP A 698 -5.05 -6.42 -48.52
C ASP A 698 -5.32 -7.16 -47.20
N TRP A 699 -6.20 -6.62 -46.35
CA TRP A 699 -6.57 -7.22 -45.07
C TRP A 699 -7.03 -8.68 -45.23
N PRO A 700 -6.37 -9.65 -44.57
CA PRO A 700 -6.66 -11.06 -44.81
C PRO A 700 -8.00 -11.46 -44.20
N PRO A 701 -8.82 -12.27 -44.90
CA PRO A 701 -10.18 -12.54 -44.46
C PRO A 701 -10.30 -13.54 -43.30
N ALA A 702 -9.30 -14.42 -43.13
CA ALA A 702 -9.29 -15.45 -42.09
C ALA A 702 -7.86 -15.72 -41.60
N GLN A 703 -7.31 -14.81 -40.81
CA GLN A 703 -5.97 -14.98 -40.25
C GLN A 703 -5.98 -15.99 -39.09
N THR A 704 -4.99 -16.88 -39.09
CA THR A 704 -4.73 -17.84 -38.02
C THR A 704 -3.34 -17.62 -37.43
N PHE A 705 -3.14 -18.13 -36.22
CA PHE A 705 -1.83 -18.28 -35.59
C PHE A 705 -1.52 -19.75 -35.37
N THR A 706 -0.23 -20.05 -35.29
CA THR A 706 0.30 -21.35 -34.88
C THR A 706 1.00 -21.19 -33.54
N LEU A 707 0.67 -22.05 -32.58
CA LEU A 707 1.36 -22.12 -31.30
C LEU A 707 1.96 -23.51 -31.14
N ALA A 708 3.26 -23.59 -30.87
CA ALA A 708 3.98 -24.83 -30.65
C ALA A 708 4.67 -24.83 -29.27
N LEU A 709 4.60 -25.94 -28.54
CA LEU A 709 5.26 -26.15 -27.26
C LEU A 709 5.78 -27.59 -27.20
N GLY A 710 7.10 -27.76 -27.27
CA GLY A 710 7.69 -29.11 -27.35
C GLY A 710 7.28 -29.81 -28.65
N GLY A 711 6.73 -31.02 -28.54
CA GLY A 711 6.16 -31.78 -29.65
C GLY A 711 4.72 -31.42 -30.00
N GLU A 712 4.07 -30.59 -29.19
CA GLU A 712 2.66 -30.22 -29.34
C GLU A 712 2.50 -28.95 -30.19
N GLN A 713 1.48 -28.92 -31.04
CA GLN A 713 1.20 -27.78 -31.92
C GLN A 713 -0.30 -27.62 -32.15
N LEU A 714 -0.78 -26.37 -32.13
CA LEU A 714 -2.13 -26.01 -32.56
C LEU A 714 -2.10 -24.90 -33.61
N ILE A 715 -3.15 -24.87 -34.42
CA ILE A 715 -3.45 -23.76 -35.34
C ILE A 715 -4.86 -23.29 -35.00
N ALA A 716 -5.01 -21.99 -34.71
CA ALA A 716 -6.29 -21.41 -34.31
C ALA A 716 -6.53 -20.05 -34.98
N PRO A 717 -7.80 -19.65 -35.23
CA PRO A 717 -8.13 -18.29 -35.62
C PRO A 717 -7.73 -17.26 -34.54
N LEU A 718 -7.43 -16.03 -34.95
CA LEU A 718 -7.04 -14.96 -34.00
C LEU A 718 -8.15 -14.53 -33.02
N ALA A 719 -9.42 -14.67 -33.39
CA ALA A 719 -10.59 -14.32 -32.55
C ALA A 719 -11.63 -15.45 -32.47
N GLY A 720 -11.17 -16.71 -32.56
CA GLY A 720 -12.07 -17.86 -32.68
C GLY A 720 -12.81 -17.91 -34.03
N SER A 721 -13.69 -18.89 -34.19
CA SER A 721 -14.42 -19.08 -35.46
C SER A 721 -15.62 -18.14 -35.64
N ALA A 722 -16.07 -17.49 -34.56
CA ALA A 722 -17.25 -16.61 -34.56
C ALA A 722 -16.96 -15.22 -35.16
N LEU A 723 -15.70 -14.75 -35.12
CA LEU A 723 -15.29 -13.45 -35.64
C LEU A 723 -14.06 -13.60 -36.56
N PRO A 724 -14.25 -13.93 -37.85
CA PRO A 724 -13.14 -13.97 -38.81
C PRO A 724 -12.56 -12.57 -39.03
N THR A 725 -11.28 -12.49 -39.41
CA THR A 725 -10.59 -11.20 -39.52
C THR A 725 -11.23 -10.25 -40.53
N VAL A 726 -11.91 -10.74 -41.56
CA VAL A 726 -12.65 -9.90 -42.52
C VAL A 726 -13.68 -8.97 -41.87
N ASP A 727 -14.24 -9.37 -40.73
CA ASP A 727 -15.29 -8.63 -40.02
C ASP A 727 -14.75 -7.68 -38.94
N TRP A 728 -13.43 -7.63 -38.76
CA TRP A 728 -12.80 -6.74 -37.78
C TRP A 728 -12.93 -5.27 -38.21
N GLN A 729 -13.06 -4.38 -37.24
CA GLN A 729 -13.00 -2.94 -37.44
C GLN A 729 -11.56 -2.43 -37.33
N PRO A 730 -11.26 -1.21 -37.83
CA PRO A 730 -10.00 -0.54 -37.54
C PRO A 730 -9.75 -0.45 -36.03
N GLY A 731 -8.56 -0.85 -35.60
CA GLY A 731 -8.19 -0.85 -34.18
C GLY A 731 -8.89 -1.93 -33.33
N GLU A 732 -9.70 -2.83 -33.92
CA GLU A 732 -10.43 -3.88 -33.19
C GLU A 732 -9.49 -4.64 -32.27
N LEU A 733 -9.93 -4.81 -31.03
CA LEU A 733 -9.21 -5.54 -30.01
C LEU A 733 -9.93 -6.84 -29.73
N VAL A 734 -9.22 -7.95 -29.84
CA VAL A 734 -9.76 -9.29 -29.56
C VAL A 734 -8.84 -10.06 -28.64
N ARG A 735 -9.43 -10.96 -27.85
CA ARG A 735 -8.70 -11.93 -27.04
C ARG A 735 -9.07 -13.35 -27.43
N VAL A 736 -8.11 -14.28 -27.30
CA VAL A 736 -8.36 -15.70 -27.54
C VAL A 736 -7.60 -16.56 -26.54
N THR A 737 -8.32 -17.51 -25.94
CA THR A 737 -7.75 -18.51 -25.03
C THR A 737 -7.53 -19.81 -25.80
N VAL A 738 -6.34 -20.40 -25.66
CA VAL A 738 -6.02 -21.74 -26.18
C VAL A 738 -5.27 -22.55 -25.13
N ARG A 739 -5.33 -23.87 -25.25
CA ARG A 739 -4.68 -24.79 -24.30
C ARG A 739 -3.81 -25.79 -25.04
N LEU A 740 -2.62 -26.04 -24.52
CA LEU A 740 -1.71 -27.08 -25.00
C LEU A 740 -1.26 -27.97 -23.82
N PRO A 741 -1.17 -29.29 -24.01
CA PRO A 741 -0.53 -30.14 -23.03
C PRO A 741 0.97 -29.83 -22.95
N PHE A 742 1.54 -29.98 -21.76
CA PHE A 742 2.95 -29.79 -21.49
C PHE A 742 3.66 -31.15 -21.47
N ASP A 743 4.53 -31.40 -22.44
CA ASP A 743 5.27 -32.66 -22.58
C ASP A 743 6.64 -32.65 -21.86
N GLY A 744 7.09 -31.48 -21.38
CA GLY A 744 8.39 -31.28 -20.74
C GLY A 744 9.58 -31.12 -21.69
N ALA A 745 9.39 -31.22 -23.01
CA ALA A 745 10.47 -31.20 -23.99
C ALA A 745 11.03 -29.78 -24.25
N ASP A 746 10.17 -28.77 -24.25
CA ASP A 746 10.57 -27.36 -24.31
C ASP A 746 9.85 -26.58 -23.20
N ARG A 747 10.52 -25.55 -22.66
CA ARG A 747 9.96 -24.64 -21.66
C ARG A 747 9.54 -23.29 -22.26
N ARG A 748 9.60 -23.12 -23.59
CA ARG A 748 9.15 -21.90 -24.27
C ARG A 748 8.24 -22.26 -25.43
N ALA A 749 7.07 -21.65 -25.47
CA ALA A 749 6.20 -21.76 -26.64
C ALA A 749 6.70 -20.84 -27.78
N LEU A 750 6.49 -21.29 -29.01
CA LEU A 750 6.72 -20.52 -30.24
C LEU A 750 5.37 -20.15 -30.84
N LEU A 751 5.09 -18.85 -30.89
CA LEU A 751 3.90 -18.28 -31.51
C LEU A 751 4.25 -17.71 -32.88
N SER A 752 3.50 -18.07 -33.91
CA SER A 752 3.72 -17.63 -35.29
C SER A 752 2.44 -17.18 -35.97
N VAL A 753 2.51 -16.11 -36.76
CA VAL A 753 1.44 -15.63 -37.64
C VAL A 753 2.05 -15.37 -39.01
N GLY A 754 1.66 -16.20 -40.00
CA GLY A 754 2.31 -16.18 -41.31
C GLY A 754 3.80 -16.53 -41.21
N ALA A 755 4.67 -15.64 -41.71
CA ALA A 755 6.12 -15.81 -41.65
C ALA A 755 6.77 -15.25 -40.37
N ASP A 756 6.02 -14.47 -39.58
CA ASP A 756 6.51 -13.84 -38.37
C ASP A 756 6.34 -14.74 -37.15
N GLN A 757 7.33 -14.70 -36.26
CA GLN A 757 7.34 -15.55 -35.06
C GLN A 757 7.93 -14.83 -33.84
N ILE A 758 7.47 -15.26 -32.66
CA ILE A 758 7.96 -14.81 -31.35
C ILE A 758 8.04 -16.01 -30.39
N ARG A 759 9.13 -16.08 -29.63
CA ARG A 759 9.27 -17.02 -28.51
C ARG A 759 8.72 -16.38 -27.24
N LEU A 760 7.80 -17.07 -26.58
CA LEU A 760 7.21 -16.62 -25.33
C LEU A 760 8.18 -16.79 -24.15
N LYS A 761 7.81 -16.22 -23.00
CA LYS A 761 8.57 -16.32 -21.75
C LYS A 761 8.69 -17.78 -21.32
N ARG A 762 9.75 -18.08 -20.58
CA ARG A 762 9.99 -19.44 -20.09
C ARG A 762 8.91 -19.83 -19.07
N LEU A 763 8.29 -20.98 -19.26
CA LEU A 763 7.36 -21.59 -18.32
C LEU A 763 8.08 -22.04 -17.03
N PRO A 764 7.45 -21.86 -15.85
CA PRO A 764 7.95 -22.42 -14.60
C PRO A 764 7.77 -23.94 -14.62
N VAL A 765 8.83 -24.67 -14.31
CA VAL A 765 8.85 -26.14 -14.34
C VAL A 765 9.66 -26.60 -13.14
N GLU A 766 9.24 -27.70 -12.52
CA GLU A 766 9.93 -28.33 -11.38
C GLU A 766 11.40 -28.68 -11.69
#